data_AF-A0A550CP75-F1
#
_entry.id   AF-A0A550CP75-F1
#
_cell.length_a   1.000
_cell.length_b   1.000
_cell.length_c   1.000
_cell.angle_alpha   90.00
_cell.angle_beta   90.00
_cell.angle_gamma   90.00
#
_symmetry.space_group_name_H-M   'P 1'
#
loop_
_entity.id
_entity.type
_entity.pdbx_description
1 polymer ?
#
loop_
_entity_poly.entity_id
_entity_poly.type
_entity_poly.pdbx_seq_one_letter_code
_entity_poly.pdbx_strand_id
1 'polypeptide(L)'
;MSSLVAGLRRPLTIGIRREDPTRIWERRAPLVPAHVRQLLEKHKEARVHVQRCTRRFFTEEQYAEAGAEVVDDLSEAHIILGVKEPPLHEMLMDGVASPKDGSLASRVSLMFSHTTKGQAYNMPLLRKFLAGPTEDNRTKPTLIDYEQLVNEAGKRTVGFGHFAGVAGAFEAFHSLGLSLLEKGYATPFLYCPRPQSQPTLETLKTAFHYTSTMMAENGIPKQLGPVIVGLTGSGLVSKGALSILKELPHEMVDVGRLPRLLHDPDVDLKRVYIYHAQPQDYLVRHDGQSYDRSSYYETPQIYSSEFAERVAPYLTMLINGVGWQPGFPRLMTRQDLDKALSLAQAFPGFRFQNIADISCDIGGGLEFLNKATTLSEPTYTEHPADPALPSTTIMSVDILPAALPFDASMHFSTVLFPYLEDIVTRYAEGAEHFSPEVDRAVVARNGRLEAPHQWLQEAAFASDAVKTPGSAAQEHGVLRKKRVLMLGSGMVAGPAVETIASRGDVHLVVASNSLSEAQSIAADYEGVEHRVIDMADDSAVVSLVSQADVVISLLPATLHPKVATVCIAQKKHLVTASYISDDMRALHDSAHANGVLLLNEIGLDPGIDHCSAMQLLDTIRSKGEEPTSFISFCGGLPAPEAADNPFKYKFSWSPRAALTAISQNPALYRLDGVTHSLHAGQEVLDNHFPAFPIRDGDEVLKFEGLPNRDSLQYISEYKLPKNIGTMLRGTLRYPGFFNLMRACYAAGLLNTSKKIQLGNWADLVPSAYSAVSGLTTDRKNLESILPDLEQADQFLDAMKWLGLVPGGAPAGSGSPLPPLPEGAHAPLDFFAYLLTAKLRFLPGERDMVALTHEIRTTDQRSAARTYRSTLVAYGTERHSAMARTVGIPVALAALSVLDGRIGVRGVQGATDGSVYAPVLEGLEEAGIGMVESVERVPEGGDEYSILETFERRQRSRRERQA
;
A
#
# COMPACT_ATOMS: atom_id res chain seq x y z
N MET A 1 24.47 7.28 -64.25
CA MET A 1 24.92 7.44 -62.84
C MET A 1 24.38 6.29 -62.01
N SER A 2 24.85 5.07 -62.28
CA SER A 2 24.51 3.85 -61.54
C SER A 2 25.79 3.35 -60.89
N SER A 3 26.01 3.79 -59.64
CA SER A 3 26.94 3.26 -58.62
C SER A 3 27.20 4.39 -57.61
N LEU A 4 26.57 4.34 -56.43
CA LEU A 4 26.90 5.05 -55.16
C LEU A 4 25.65 5.38 -54.34
N VAL A 5 24.83 4.37 -54.01
CA VAL A 5 24.08 4.37 -52.74
C VAL A 5 24.16 2.94 -52.21
N ALA A 6 25.33 2.56 -51.72
CA ALA A 6 25.40 1.42 -50.80
C ALA A 6 24.62 1.86 -49.56
N GLY A 7 23.50 1.20 -49.28
CA GLY A 7 22.62 1.54 -48.17
C GLY A 7 23.39 1.62 -46.86
N LEU A 8 23.32 2.77 -46.19
CA LEU A 8 23.80 2.93 -44.82
C LEU A 8 22.98 1.97 -43.93
N ARG A 9 23.56 0.81 -43.60
CA ARG A 9 23.03 -0.06 -42.54
C ARG A 9 22.96 0.77 -41.26
N ARG A 10 21.79 0.77 -40.63
CA ARG A 10 21.64 1.42 -39.32
C ARG A 10 22.30 0.51 -38.27
N PRO A 11 23.00 1.05 -37.27
CA PRO A 11 23.60 0.23 -36.24
C PRO A 11 22.52 -0.48 -35.41
N LEU A 12 22.75 -1.75 -35.07
CA LEU A 12 21.93 -2.48 -34.10
C LEU A 12 22.19 -1.92 -32.70
N THR A 13 21.16 -1.43 -32.04
CA THR A 13 21.27 -0.87 -30.69
C THR A 13 20.75 -1.85 -29.63
N ILE A 14 21.58 -2.16 -28.63
CA ILE A 14 21.20 -2.89 -27.40
C ILE A 14 21.01 -1.88 -26.28
N GLY A 15 19.86 -1.89 -25.61
CA GLY A 15 19.53 -1.02 -24.49
C GLY A 15 19.64 -1.74 -23.14
N ILE A 16 20.34 -1.14 -22.18
CA ILE A 16 20.33 -1.54 -20.76
C ILE A 16 19.42 -0.57 -20.01
N ARG A 17 18.27 -1.07 -19.55
CA ARG A 17 17.26 -0.26 -18.86
C ARG A 17 17.71 0.14 -17.45
N ARG A 18 17.32 1.33 -17.01
CA ARG A 18 17.41 1.76 -15.60
C ARG A 18 16.61 0.85 -14.67
N GLU A 19 17.08 0.71 -13.45
CA GLU A 19 16.38 0.02 -12.37
C GLU A 19 15.14 0.83 -11.94
N ASP A 20 14.09 0.16 -11.49
CA ASP A 20 12.82 0.79 -11.10
C ASP A 20 12.99 1.62 -9.81
N PRO A 21 12.61 2.92 -9.79
CA PRO A 21 12.69 3.76 -8.60
C PRO A 21 11.94 3.22 -7.37
N THR A 22 10.87 2.46 -7.57
CA THR A 22 10.07 1.84 -6.50
C THR A 22 10.78 0.65 -5.86
N ARG A 23 11.65 -0.03 -6.61
CA ARG A 23 12.44 -1.17 -6.11
C ARG A 23 13.74 -0.65 -5.51
N ILE A 24 13.64 0.02 -4.36
CA ILE A 24 14.71 0.86 -3.83
C ILE A 24 16.07 0.17 -3.63
N TRP A 25 16.05 -1.15 -3.44
CA TRP A 25 17.23 -1.98 -3.23
C TRP A 25 17.79 -2.63 -4.50
N GLU A 26 17.10 -2.56 -5.64
CA GLU A 26 17.58 -3.13 -6.89
C GLU A 26 18.73 -2.29 -7.45
N ARG A 27 19.89 -2.93 -7.56
CA ARG A 27 21.14 -2.30 -8.03
C ARG A 27 21.90 -3.20 -9.01
N ARG A 28 21.34 -4.37 -9.33
CA ARG A 28 21.95 -5.35 -10.23
C ARG A 28 21.77 -4.92 -11.68
N ALA A 29 22.73 -5.28 -12.51
CA ALA A 29 22.70 -5.05 -13.95
C ALA A 29 22.59 -6.39 -14.71
N PRO A 30 21.83 -6.43 -15.83
CA PRO A 30 21.74 -7.64 -16.64
C PRO A 30 23.03 -7.90 -17.45
N LEU A 31 23.77 -6.84 -17.79
CA LEU A 31 25.02 -6.91 -18.53
C LEU A 31 26.02 -5.94 -17.90
N VAL A 32 27.19 -6.43 -17.49
CA VAL A 32 28.24 -5.62 -16.82
C VAL A 32 29.15 -4.91 -17.83
N PRO A 33 29.84 -3.82 -17.46
CA PRO A 33 30.72 -3.06 -18.37
C PRO A 33 31.76 -3.91 -19.11
N ALA A 34 32.34 -4.92 -18.47
CA ALA A 34 33.30 -5.82 -19.12
C ALA A 34 32.68 -6.59 -20.32
N HIS A 35 31.43 -7.04 -20.19
CA HIS A 35 30.74 -7.73 -21.28
C HIS A 35 30.14 -6.76 -22.30
N VAL A 36 29.85 -5.51 -21.93
CA VAL A 36 29.55 -4.45 -22.90
C VAL A 36 30.74 -4.25 -23.85
N ARG A 37 31.95 -4.11 -23.30
CA ARG A 37 33.17 -3.99 -24.11
C ARG A 37 33.35 -5.21 -25.02
N GLN A 38 33.24 -6.41 -24.46
CA GLN A 38 33.35 -7.66 -25.22
C GLN A 38 32.31 -7.76 -26.34
N LEU A 39 31.07 -7.30 -26.10
CA LEU A 39 30.01 -7.30 -27.10
C LEU A 39 30.36 -6.36 -28.27
N LEU A 40 30.81 -5.15 -27.97
CA LEU A 40 31.19 -4.13 -28.96
C LEU A 40 32.45 -4.53 -29.75
N GLU A 41 33.40 -5.23 -29.13
CA GLU A 41 34.58 -5.79 -29.82
C GLU A 41 34.20 -6.85 -30.85
N LYS A 42 33.22 -7.70 -30.53
CA LYS A 42 32.72 -8.76 -31.42
C LYS A 42 31.76 -8.24 -32.49
N HIS A 43 30.92 -7.25 -32.15
CA HIS A 43 29.91 -6.68 -33.02
C HIS A 43 30.19 -5.19 -33.26
N LYS A 44 31.18 -4.89 -34.11
CA LYS A 44 31.65 -3.51 -34.37
C LYS A 44 30.60 -2.56 -34.94
N GLU A 45 29.52 -3.08 -35.53
CA GLU A 45 28.40 -2.31 -36.08
C GLU A 45 27.27 -2.10 -35.05
N ALA A 46 27.36 -2.69 -33.86
CA ALA A 46 26.38 -2.54 -32.79
C ALA A 46 26.69 -1.33 -31.90
N ARG A 47 25.64 -0.78 -31.28
CA ARG A 47 25.71 0.24 -30.22
C ARG A 47 25.13 -0.34 -28.94
N VAL A 48 25.65 0.09 -27.80
CA VAL A 48 25.05 -0.18 -26.50
C VAL A 48 24.60 1.14 -25.90
N HIS A 49 23.31 1.26 -25.64
CA HIS A 49 22.68 2.37 -24.94
C HIS A 49 22.45 1.97 -23.50
N VAL A 50 22.92 2.78 -22.55
CA VAL A 50 22.70 2.57 -21.12
C VAL A 50 21.83 3.70 -20.63
N GLN A 51 20.63 3.35 -20.17
CA GLN A 51 19.74 4.34 -19.61
C GLN A 51 20.30 4.85 -18.27
N ARG A 52 20.29 6.18 -18.11
CA ARG A 52 20.78 6.86 -16.91
C ARG A 52 20.17 6.30 -15.63
N CYS A 53 21.02 6.04 -14.65
CA CYS A 53 20.63 5.53 -13.33
C CYS A 53 21.74 5.73 -12.30
N THR A 54 21.40 6.39 -11.19
CA THR A 54 22.32 6.62 -10.06
C THR A 54 22.32 5.50 -9.01
N ARG A 55 21.48 4.47 -9.16
CA ARG A 55 21.31 3.39 -8.17
C ARG A 55 22.15 2.15 -8.48
N ARG A 56 22.30 1.84 -9.78
CA ARG A 56 23.02 0.68 -10.28
C ARG A 56 24.42 0.60 -9.67
N PHE A 57 24.89 -0.61 -9.39
CA PHE A 57 26.22 -0.79 -8.82
C PHE A 57 27.32 -0.27 -9.76
N PHE A 58 27.22 -0.56 -11.06
CA PHE A 58 28.15 -0.09 -12.07
C PHE A 58 27.77 1.31 -12.54
N THR A 59 28.72 2.24 -12.51
CA THR A 59 28.48 3.65 -12.79
C THR A 59 28.34 3.93 -14.28
N GLU A 60 27.74 5.06 -14.62
CA GLU A 60 27.58 5.53 -16.00
C GLU A 60 28.94 5.70 -16.69
N GLU A 61 29.94 6.18 -15.96
CA GLU A 61 31.32 6.34 -16.43
C GLU A 61 31.95 4.99 -16.80
N GLN A 62 31.74 3.95 -15.98
CA GLN A 62 32.26 2.61 -16.28
C GLN A 62 31.66 2.03 -17.56
N TYR A 63 30.38 2.32 -17.84
CA TYR A 63 29.76 1.95 -19.12
C TYR A 63 30.29 2.78 -20.29
N ALA A 64 30.48 4.08 -20.12
CA ALA A 64 31.08 4.94 -21.13
C ALA A 64 32.50 4.50 -21.50
N GLU A 65 33.32 4.16 -20.50
CA GLU A 65 34.68 3.58 -20.67
C GLU A 65 34.67 2.19 -21.31
N ALA A 66 33.55 1.46 -21.22
CA ALA A 66 33.35 0.21 -21.94
C ALA A 66 32.91 0.41 -23.41
N GLY A 67 32.63 1.66 -23.82
CA GLY A 67 32.20 2.02 -25.17
C GLY A 67 30.69 2.15 -25.36
N ALA A 68 29.90 2.08 -24.28
CA ALA A 68 28.47 2.35 -24.35
C ALA A 68 28.15 3.85 -24.34
N GLU A 69 26.98 4.21 -24.83
CA GLU A 69 26.44 5.57 -24.80
C GLU A 69 25.40 5.67 -23.68
N VAL A 70 25.56 6.67 -22.81
CA VAL A 70 24.63 6.93 -21.71
C VAL A 70 23.51 7.85 -22.19
N VAL A 71 22.26 7.40 -22.08
CA VAL A 71 21.07 8.04 -22.69
C VAL A 71 19.90 8.18 -21.71
N ASP A 72 18.95 9.07 -22.00
CA ASP A 72 17.76 9.29 -21.17
C ASP A 72 16.63 8.26 -21.45
N ASP A 73 16.49 7.83 -22.70
CA ASP A 73 15.51 6.85 -23.14
C ASP A 73 16.11 5.80 -24.09
N LEU A 74 15.40 4.68 -24.28
CA LEU A 74 15.84 3.54 -25.09
C LEU A 74 15.04 3.40 -26.40
N SER A 75 14.44 4.48 -26.91
CA SER A 75 13.59 4.43 -28.11
C SER A 75 14.31 3.86 -29.35
N GLU A 76 15.63 4.02 -29.46
CA GLU A 76 16.46 3.44 -30.52
C GLU A 76 16.83 1.96 -30.30
N ALA A 77 16.58 1.39 -29.11
CA ALA A 77 17.04 0.05 -28.75
C ALA A 77 16.21 -1.07 -29.40
N HIS A 78 16.87 -1.97 -30.11
CA HIS A 78 16.27 -3.14 -30.74
C HIS A 78 16.14 -4.29 -29.77
N ILE A 79 17.13 -4.45 -28.88
CA ILE A 79 17.18 -5.45 -27.83
C ILE A 79 17.25 -4.72 -26.50
N ILE A 80 16.30 -4.93 -25.59
CA ILE A 80 16.21 -4.26 -24.29
C ILE A 80 16.43 -5.28 -23.18
N LEU A 81 17.41 -5.00 -22.33
CA LEU A 81 17.80 -5.82 -21.18
C LEU A 81 17.38 -5.12 -19.89
N GLY A 82 16.61 -5.82 -19.05
CA GLY A 82 16.34 -5.42 -17.67
C GLY A 82 16.47 -6.62 -16.74
N VAL A 83 16.84 -6.42 -15.47
CA VAL A 83 16.79 -7.51 -14.47
C VAL A 83 15.33 -7.79 -14.09
N LYS A 84 14.59 -6.74 -13.72
CA LYS A 84 13.17 -6.80 -13.38
C LYS A 84 12.31 -6.15 -14.46
N GLU A 85 11.04 -6.50 -14.46
CA GLU A 85 10.01 -5.89 -15.28
C GLU A 85 9.94 -4.37 -15.07
N PRO A 86 9.75 -3.58 -16.14
CA PRO A 86 9.50 -2.15 -16.05
C PRO A 86 8.04 -1.85 -15.62
N PRO A 87 7.76 -0.66 -15.08
CA PRO A 87 6.40 -0.13 -15.03
C PRO A 87 5.78 -0.16 -16.43
N LEU A 88 4.51 -0.58 -16.51
CA LEU A 88 3.84 -0.83 -17.80
C LEU A 88 3.80 0.39 -18.74
N HIS A 89 3.83 1.61 -18.19
CA HIS A 89 3.82 2.85 -18.96
C HIS A 89 5.20 3.23 -19.54
N GLU A 90 6.30 2.68 -19.01
CA GLU A 90 7.65 2.90 -19.54
C GLU A 90 8.02 1.90 -20.65
N MET A 91 7.13 0.94 -20.96
CA MET A 91 7.41 -0.12 -21.91
C MET A 91 7.40 0.37 -23.36
N LEU A 92 8.47 0.06 -24.09
CA LEU A 92 8.58 0.33 -25.51
C LEU A 92 7.95 -0.80 -26.33
N MET A 93 6.69 -0.58 -26.75
CA MET A 93 5.89 -1.59 -27.47
C MET A 93 5.82 -1.39 -28.98
N ASP A 94 6.29 -0.25 -29.48
CA ASP A 94 6.28 0.04 -30.91
C ASP A 94 7.47 -0.61 -31.63
N GLY A 95 7.29 -0.88 -32.92
CA GLY A 95 8.38 -1.37 -33.77
C GLY A 95 9.52 -0.36 -33.88
N VAL A 96 10.70 -0.84 -34.28
CA VAL A 96 11.92 -0.04 -34.50
C VAL A 96 12.43 -0.24 -35.92
N ALA A 97 13.13 0.74 -36.49
CA ALA A 97 13.67 0.61 -37.84
C ALA A 97 14.79 -0.45 -37.89
N SER A 98 14.56 -1.50 -38.68
CA SER A 98 15.47 -2.63 -38.92
C SER A 98 16.88 -2.17 -39.28
N PRO A 99 17.93 -2.72 -38.63
CA PRO A 99 19.33 -2.50 -39.00
C PRO A 99 19.67 -2.94 -40.43
N LYS A 100 18.96 -3.95 -40.95
CA LYS A 100 19.26 -4.63 -42.22
C LYS A 100 18.83 -3.81 -43.44
N ASP A 101 17.64 -3.26 -43.40
CA ASP A 101 16.95 -2.65 -44.56
C ASP A 101 16.08 -1.42 -44.19
N GLY A 102 16.01 -1.05 -42.91
CA GLY A 102 15.24 0.11 -42.44
C GLY A 102 13.74 -0.10 -42.34
N SER A 103 13.21 -1.29 -42.66
CA SER A 103 11.79 -1.61 -42.45
C SER A 103 11.42 -1.62 -40.98
N LEU A 104 10.15 -1.47 -40.63
CA LEU A 104 9.71 -1.57 -39.24
C LEU A 104 9.83 -3.03 -38.75
N ALA A 105 10.59 -3.25 -37.67
CA ALA A 105 10.88 -4.55 -37.07
C ALA A 105 10.45 -4.61 -35.60
N SER A 106 10.15 -5.82 -35.11
CA SER A 106 9.84 -6.08 -33.70
C SER A 106 11.08 -5.90 -32.81
N ARG A 107 10.89 -5.41 -31.58
CA ARG A 107 11.94 -5.36 -30.55
C ARG A 107 12.08 -6.71 -29.84
N VAL A 108 13.18 -6.92 -29.12
CA VAL A 108 13.36 -8.06 -28.21
C VAL A 108 13.54 -7.54 -26.79
N SER A 109 12.75 -8.03 -25.84
CA SER A 109 12.82 -7.64 -24.43
C SER A 109 13.17 -8.85 -23.57
N LEU A 110 14.22 -8.73 -22.76
CA LEU A 110 14.69 -9.77 -21.85
C LEU A 110 14.55 -9.30 -20.39
N MET A 111 13.84 -10.08 -19.57
CA MET A 111 13.63 -9.80 -18.13
C MET A 111 13.21 -11.05 -17.35
N PHE A 112 13.26 -11.00 -16.01
CA PHE A 112 12.50 -11.95 -15.18
C PHE A 112 11.03 -11.50 -15.19
N SER A 113 10.27 -11.98 -16.18
CA SER A 113 8.90 -11.49 -16.38
C SER A 113 7.92 -12.04 -15.35
N HIS A 114 8.22 -13.23 -14.81
CA HIS A 114 7.34 -14.02 -13.93
C HIS A 114 5.93 -14.29 -14.52
N THR A 115 5.73 -14.04 -15.81
CA THR A 115 4.47 -14.25 -16.52
C THR A 115 4.18 -15.73 -16.71
N THR A 116 5.23 -16.55 -16.84
CA THR A 116 5.12 -18.00 -17.08
C THR A 116 4.48 -18.78 -15.94
N LYS A 117 4.32 -18.18 -14.77
CA LYS A 117 3.61 -18.76 -13.62
C LYS A 117 2.08 -18.57 -13.68
N GLY A 118 1.58 -17.79 -14.64
CA GLY A 118 0.14 -17.52 -14.81
C GLY A 118 -0.49 -16.71 -13.66
N GLN A 119 0.34 -16.00 -12.89
CA GLN A 119 -0.13 -15.20 -11.75
C GLN A 119 -0.75 -13.89 -12.25
N ALA A 120 -1.94 -13.53 -11.74
CA ALA A 120 -2.72 -12.38 -12.17
C ALA A 120 -1.89 -11.09 -12.28
N TYR A 121 -1.08 -10.78 -11.27
CA TYR A 121 -0.36 -9.52 -11.18
C TYR A 121 0.62 -9.28 -12.35
N ASN A 122 1.10 -10.33 -13.02
CA ASN A 122 1.99 -10.22 -14.18
C ASN A 122 1.27 -10.37 -15.53
N MET A 123 -0.02 -10.74 -15.55
CA MET A 123 -0.74 -10.90 -16.82
C MET A 123 -0.88 -9.58 -17.59
N PRO A 124 -1.05 -8.39 -16.97
CA PRO A 124 -0.99 -7.12 -17.68
C PRO A 124 0.33 -6.88 -18.43
N LEU A 125 1.47 -7.31 -17.85
CA LEU A 125 2.77 -7.26 -18.51
C LEU A 125 2.77 -8.16 -19.75
N LEU A 126 2.35 -9.42 -19.61
CA LEU A 126 2.29 -10.37 -20.72
C LEU A 126 1.39 -9.86 -21.86
N ARG A 127 0.23 -9.29 -21.51
CA ARG A 127 -0.76 -8.78 -22.46
C ARG A 127 -0.19 -7.70 -23.38
N LYS A 128 0.72 -6.85 -22.90
CA LYS A 128 1.38 -5.84 -23.75
C LYS A 128 2.11 -6.46 -24.94
N PHE A 129 2.67 -7.66 -24.78
CA PHE A 129 3.39 -8.40 -25.82
C PHE A 129 2.47 -9.16 -26.78
N LEU A 130 1.17 -9.22 -26.50
CA LEU A 130 0.18 -9.92 -27.32
C LEU A 130 -0.60 -8.92 -28.18
N ALA A 131 -1.00 -9.35 -29.38
CA ALA A 131 -1.83 -8.57 -30.28
C ALA A 131 -3.31 -8.79 -29.95
N GLY A 132 -4.09 -7.71 -29.94
CA GLY A 132 -5.55 -7.80 -29.95
C GLY A 132 -6.09 -8.43 -31.25
N PRO A 133 -7.38 -8.82 -31.31
CA PRO A 133 -7.98 -9.46 -32.48
C PRO A 133 -7.90 -8.63 -33.77
N THR A 134 -7.74 -7.31 -33.65
CA THR A 134 -7.73 -6.33 -34.74
C THR A 134 -6.40 -5.60 -34.91
N GLU A 135 -5.37 -5.93 -34.11
CA GLU A 135 -4.07 -5.25 -34.14
C GLU A 135 -3.10 -5.92 -35.13
N ASP A 136 -2.24 -5.13 -35.78
CA ASP A 136 -1.13 -5.69 -36.55
C ASP A 136 -0.13 -6.35 -35.59
N ASN A 137 0.05 -7.65 -35.76
CA ASN A 137 0.83 -8.47 -34.85
C ASN A 137 2.33 -8.44 -35.17
N ARG A 138 2.72 -7.96 -36.35
CA ARG A 138 4.10 -8.08 -36.87
C ARG A 138 5.14 -7.19 -36.19
N THR A 139 4.71 -6.16 -35.46
CA THR A 139 5.63 -5.19 -34.81
C THR A 139 5.66 -5.31 -33.30
N LYS A 140 4.82 -6.17 -32.70
CA LYS A 140 4.79 -6.40 -31.25
C LYS A 140 6.12 -7.01 -30.79
N PRO A 141 6.74 -6.52 -29.71
CA PRO A 141 8.01 -7.03 -29.20
C PRO A 141 7.97 -8.52 -28.88
N THR A 142 9.13 -9.15 -28.97
CA THR A 142 9.38 -10.50 -28.46
C THR A 142 9.70 -10.43 -26.96
N LEU A 143 9.02 -11.22 -26.14
CA LEU A 143 9.32 -11.38 -24.71
C LEU A 143 10.13 -12.65 -24.49
N ILE A 144 11.33 -12.51 -23.95
CA ILE A 144 12.17 -13.62 -23.48
C ILE A 144 12.26 -13.56 -21.97
N ASP A 145 11.85 -14.64 -21.30
CA ASP A 145 11.93 -14.74 -19.85
C ASP A 145 13.20 -15.49 -19.43
N TYR A 146 14.06 -14.86 -18.63
CA TYR A 146 15.27 -15.50 -18.12
C TYR A 146 14.99 -16.77 -17.32
N GLU A 147 13.79 -16.93 -16.72
CA GLU A 147 13.41 -18.14 -16.00
C GLU A 147 13.37 -19.38 -16.90
N GLN A 148 13.14 -19.19 -18.20
CA GLN A 148 12.96 -20.25 -19.18
C GLN A 148 14.26 -20.60 -19.92
N LEU A 149 15.37 -19.88 -19.66
CA LEU A 149 16.69 -20.24 -20.17
C LEU A 149 17.21 -21.49 -19.45
N VAL A 150 17.03 -22.63 -20.11
CA VAL A 150 17.42 -23.97 -19.63
C VAL A 150 18.37 -24.67 -20.61
N ASN A 151 19.28 -25.47 -20.07
CA ASN A 151 20.15 -26.34 -20.87
C ASN A 151 19.38 -27.53 -21.47
N GLU A 152 20.06 -28.37 -22.25
CA GLU A 152 19.47 -29.57 -22.88
C GLU A 152 18.84 -30.55 -21.88
N ALA A 153 19.31 -30.57 -20.63
CA ALA A 153 18.77 -31.40 -19.55
C ALA A 153 17.58 -30.74 -18.80
N GLY A 154 17.06 -29.60 -19.29
CA GLY A 154 15.95 -28.86 -18.67
C GLY A 154 16.34 -28.10 -17.39
N LYS A 155 17.63 -27.99 -17.09
CA LYS A 155 18.11 -27.26 -15.91
C LYS A 155 18.29 -25.78 -16.25
N ARG A 156 17.65 -24.92 -15.47
CA ARG A 156 17.80 -23.46 -15.52
C ARG A 156 19.28 -23.06 -15.41
N THR A 157 19.74 -22.25 -16.36
CA THR A 157 21.12 -21.76 -16.43
C THR A 157 21.25 -20.36 -15.85
N VAL A 158 20.31 -19.47 -16.16
CA VAL A 158 20.34 -18.06 -15.76
C VAL A 158 19.50 -17.83 -14.50
N GLY A 159 20.12 -17.39 -13.40
CA GLY A 159 19.40 -17.10 -12.16
C GLY A 159 20.31 -16.62 -11.02
N PHE A 160 19.69 -16.13 -9.94
CA PHE A 160 20.41 -15.56 -8.78
C PHE A 160 20.43 -16.45 -7.55
N GLY A 161 19.96 -17.70 -7.65
CA GLY A 161 19.71 -18.56 -6.48
C GLY A 161 20.93 -18.74 -5.57
N HIS A 162 22.14 -18.86 -6.13
CA HIS A 162 23.36 -18.97 -5.32
C HIS A 162 23.56 -17.76 -4.41
N PHE A 163 23.41 -16.54 -4.96
CA PHE A 163 23.58 -15.30 -4.21
C PHE A 163 22.44 -15.04 -3.23
N ALA A 164 21.22 -15.50 -3.52
CA ALA A 164 20.14 -15.51 -2.53
C ALA A 164 20.52 -16.35 -1.31
N GLY A 165 21.08 -17.55 -1.56
CA GLY A 165 21.61 -18.43 -0.52
C GLY A 165 22.72 -17.80 0.31
N VAL A 166 23.70 -17.18 -0.36
CA VAL A 166 24.83 -16.50 0.29
C VAL A 166 24.35 -15.34 1.15
N ALA A 167 23.60 -14.39 0.57
CA ALA A 167 23.09 -13.22 1.28
C ALA A 167 22.14 -13.63 2.42
N GLY A 168 21.26 -14.61 2.19
CA GLY A 168 20.34 -15.14 3.18
C GLY A 168 21.05 -15.80 4.36
N ALA A 169 22.17 -16.51 4.14
CA ALA A 169 22.97 -17.07 5.24
C ALA A 169 23.64 -15.98 6.09
N PHE A 170 24.17 -14.92 5.47
CA PHE A 170 24.70 -13.76 6.20
C PHE A 170 23.62 -13.08 7.05
N GLU A 171 22.46 -12.80 6.45
CA GLU A 171 21.34 -12.18 7.16
C GLU A 171 20.80 -13.07 8.28
N ALA A 172 20.77 -14.39 8.08
CA ALA A 172 20.38 -15.37 9.11
C ALA A 172 21.28 -15.31 10.34
N PHE A 173 22.62 -15.34 10.15
CA PHE A 173 23.55 -15.24 11.28
C PHE A 173 23.55 -13.86 11.93
N HIS A 174 23.40 -12.80 11.16
CA HIS A 174 23.24 -11.46 11.71
C HIS A 174 21.99 -11.36 12.59
N SER A 175 20.84 -11.84 12.10
CA SER A 175 19.57 -11.91 12.85
C SER A 175 19.69 -12.77 14.11
N LEU A 176 20.37 -13.92 14.02
CA LEU A 176 20.62 -14.79 15.17
C LEU A 176 21.47 -14.06 16.23
N GLY A 177 22.51 -13.34 15.82
CA GLY A 177 23.34 -12.54 16.72
C GLY A 177 22.54 -11.51 17.51
N LEU A 178 21.67 -10.76 16.84
CA LEU A 178 20.79 -9.79 17.49
C LEU A 178 19.76 -10.46 18.40
N SER A 179 19.13 -11.54 17.94
CA SER A 179 18.14 -12.31 18.72
C SER A 179 18.75 -12.85 20.02
N LEU A 180 20.00 -13.34 19.98
CA LEU A 180 20.70 -13.83 21.16
C LEU A 180 21.11 -12.70 22.11
N LEU A 181 21.49 -11.54 21.58
CA LEU A 181 21.81 -10.36 22.39
C LEU A 181 20.59 -9.82 23.15
N GLU A 182 19.41 -9.81 22.54
CA GLU A 182 18.15 -9.47 23.21
C GLU A 182 17.84 -10.41 24.38
N LYS A 183 18.30 -11.66 24.31
CA LYS A 183 18.22 -12.65 25.39
C LYS A 183 19.37 -12.54 26.41
N GLY A 184 20.26 -11.57 26.26
CA GLY A 184 21.38 -11.32 27.16
C GLY A 184 22.67 -12.09 26.83
N TYR A 185 22.76 -12.72 25.65
CA TYR A 185 23.94 -13.47 25.24
C TYR A 185 24.76 -12.72 24.20
N ALA A 186 25.95 -12.27 24.59
CA ALA A 186 26.95 -11.83 23.63
C ALA A 186 27.61 -13.07 22.99
N THR A 187 27.41 -13.25 21.68
CA THR A 187 27.98 -14.37 20.92
C THR A 187 28.79 -13.88 19.72
N PRO A 188 29.70 -14.69 19.16
CA PRO A 188 30.48 -14.32 17.98
C PRO A 188 29.65 -13.84 16.79
N PHE A 189 28.38 -14.29 16.67
CA PHE A 189 27.47 -13.90 15.60
C PHE A 189 27.12 -12.41 15.58
N LEU A 190 27.32 -11.68 16.68
CA LEU A 190 27.18 -10.22 16.71
C LEU A 190 28.12 -9.49 15.75
N TYR A 191 29.24 -10.12 15.42
CA TYR A 191 30.20 -9.58 14.47
C TYR A 191 29.89 -9.98 13.02
N CYS A 192 28.84 -10.76 12.78
CA CYS A 192 28.46 -11.16 11.43
C CYS A 192 28.00 -9.91 10.65
N PRO A 193 28.68 -9.59 9.53
CA PRO A 193 28.31 -8.42 8.74
C PRO A 193 26.99 -8.66 8.01
N ARG A 194 26.17 -7.60 7.88
CA ARG A 194 25.04 -7.63 6.97
C ARG A 194 25.52 -7.73 5.52
N PRO A 195 24.80 -8.42 4.62
CA PRO A 195 25.28 -8.71 3.27
C PRO A 195 25.61 -7.46 2.44
N GLN A 196 24.84 -6.39 2.58
CA GLN A 196 25.04 -5.12 1.86
C GLN A 196 26.12 -4.20 2.46
N SER A 197 26.76 -4.60 3.57
CA SER A 197 27.76 -3.76 4.26
C SER A 197 29.11 -3.72 3.54
N GLN A 198 29.32 -4.60 2.57
CA GLN A 198 30.55 -4.72 1.79
C GLN A 198 30.26 -4.70 0.29
N PRO A 199 31.16 -4.14 -0.54
CA PRO A 199 30.91 -3.98 -1.97
C PRO A 199 30.97 -5.29 -2.77
N THR A 200 31.69 -6.30 -2.27
CA THR A 200 31.85 -7.60 -2.94
C THR A 200 31.76 -8.75 -1.95
N LEU A 201 31.45 -9.95 -2.45
CA LEU A 201 31.42 -11.16 -1.64
C LEU A 201 32.79 -11.48 -1.02
N GLU A 202 33.88 -11.19 -1.72
CA GLU A 202 35.24 -11.40 -1.20
C GLU A 202 35.52 -10.56 0.05
N THR A 203 35.19 -9.26 0.02
CA THR A 203 35.36 -8.38 1.19
C THR A 203 34.37 -8.71 2.30
N LEU A 204 33.16 -9.16 1.95
CA LEU A 204 32.18 -9.66 2.91
C LEU A 204 32.69 -10.91 3.64
N LYS A 205 33.24 -11.90 2.92
CA LYS A 205 33.86 -13.09 3.51
C LYS A 205 35.05 -12.72 4.39
N THR A 206 35.85 -11.74 3.97
CA THR A 206 36.96 -11.23 4.78
C THR A 206 36.47 -10.64 6.09
N ALA A 207 35.39 -9.84 6.08
CA ALA A 207 34.78 -9.33 7.30
C ALA A 207 34.20 -10.46 8.17
N PHE A 208 33.56 -11.46 7.56
CA PHE A 208 33.01 -12.62 8.25
C PHE A 208 34.06 -13.54 8.88
N HIS A 209 35.29 -13.52 8.36
CA HIS A 209 36.39 -14.28 8.95
C HIS A 209 36.60 -13.92 10.42
N TYR A 210 36.35 -12.66 10.82
CA TYR A 210 36.40 -12.26 12.21
C TYR A 210 35.35 -13.00 13.06
N THR A 211 34.11 -13.14 12.60
CA THR A 211 33.07 -13.98 13.24
C THR A 211 33.54 -15.43 13.39
N SER A 212 34.14 -15.99 12.34
CA SER A 212 34.66 -17.36 12.33
C SER A 212 35.78 -17.57 13.35
N THR A 213 36.75 -16.66 13.41
CA THR A 213 37.84 -16.68 14.40
C THR A 213 37.30 -16.57 15.83
N MET A 214 36.37 -15.63 16.07
CA MET A 214 35.76 -15.47 17.39
C MET A 214 34.98 -16.72 17.81
N MET A 215 34.35 -17.44 16.87
CA MET A 215 33.69 -18.72 17.12
C MET A 215 34.70 -19.82 17.47
N ALA A 216 35.83 -19.91 16.77
CA ALA A 216 36.87 -20.90 17.06
C ALA A 216 37.56 -20.66 18.42
N GLU A 217 37.80 -19.40 18.77
CA GLU A 217 38.50 -19.03 20.00
C GLU A 217 37.59 -19.11 21.23
N ASN A 218 36.39 -18.55 21.14
CA ASN A 218 35.52 -18.34 22.30
C ASN A 218 34.31 -19.28 22.34
N GLY A 219 33.89 -19.81 21.18
CA GLY A 219 32.67 -20.61 21.06
C GLY A 219 31.42 -19.87 21.49
N ILE A 220 30.43 -20.63 21.95
CA ILE A 220 29.17 -20.11 22.48
C ILE A 220 28.98 -20.44 23.98
N PRO A 221 28.21 -19.64 24.73
CA PRO A 221 27.88 -19.92 26.13
C PRO A 221 27.26 -21.31 26.34
N LYS A 222 27.71 -22.03 27.37
CA LYS A 222 27.23 -23.38 27.70
C LYS A 222 25.70 -23.46 27.88
N GLN A 223 25.09 -22.38 28.38
CA GLN A 223 23.64 -22.28 28.61
C GLN A 223 22.82 -22.35 27.31
N LEU A 224 23.41 -21.99 26.17
CA LEU A 224 22.74 -22.06 24.88
C LEU A 224 22.76 -23.47 24.27
N GLY A 225 23.64 -24.36 24.75
CA GLY A 225 23.94 -25.65 24.11
C GLY A 225 24.46 -25.48 22.66
N PRO A 226 24.78 -26.55 21.92
CA PRO A 226 25.38 -26.45 20.59
C PRO A 226 24.50 -25.65 19.61
N VAL A 227 25.13 -24.89 18.69
CA VAL A 227 24.42 -24.21 17.60
C VAL A 227 24.15 -25.23 16.51
N ILE A 228 22.88 -25.54 16.27
CA ILE A 228 22.46 -26.49 15.25
C ILE A 228 21.70 -25.74 14.16
N VAL A 229 22.24 -25.74 12.94
CA VAL A 229 21.61 -25.09 11.77
C VAL A 229 21.03 -26.16 10.87
N GLY A 230 19.70 -26.13 10.70
CA GLY A 230 19.02 -26.92 9.68
C GLY A 230 19.02 -26.17 8.35
N LEU A 231 19.45 -26.82 7.28
CA LEU A 231 19.39 -26.27 5.93
C LEU A 231 18.56 -27.19 5.05
N THR A 232 17.53 -26.67 4.39
CA THR A 232 16.70 -27.45 3.46
C THR A 232 17.11 -27.23 1.99
N GLY A 233 16.83 -28.23 1.16
CA GLY A 233 16.93 -28.15 -0.30
C GLY A 233 18.30 -28.48 -0.88
N SER A 234 18.36 -28.82 -2.17
CA SER A 234 19.61 -29.23 -2.85
C SER A 234 20.00 -28.32 -4.04
N GLY A 235 19.25 -27.22 -4.22
CA GLY A 235 19.42 -26.26 -5.30
C GLY A 235 20.58 -25.27 -5.13
N LEU A 236 20.62 -24.25 -5.99
CA LEU A 236 21.66 -23.21 -5.93
C LEU A 236 21.59 -22.40 -4.63
N VAL A 237 20.38 -22.15 -4.11
CA VAL A 237 20.15 -21.45 -2.84
C VAL A 237 20.85 -22.17 -1.68
N SER A 238 20.55 -23.45 -1.47
CA SER A 238 21.17 -24.19 -0.38
C SER A 238 22.67 -24.36 -0.58
N LYS A 239 23.16 -24.50 -1.81
CA LYS A 239 24.61 -24.48 -2.10
C LYS A 239 25.26 -23.15 -1.74
N GLY A 240 24.59 -22.03 -2.00
CA GLY A 240 25.04 -20.69 -1.59
C GLY A 240 25.11 -20.57 -0.07
N ALA A 241 24.02 -20.90 0.63
CA ALA A 241 23.97 -20.86 2.09
C ALA A 241 25.03 -21.77 2.72
N LEU A 242 25.17 -23.01 2.21
CA LEU A 242 26.17 -23.97 2.66
C LEU A 242 27.59 -23.47 2.45
N SER A 243 27.85 -22.70 1.38
CA SER A 243 29.18 -22.12 1.15
C SER A 243 29.59 -21.14 2.24
N ILE A 244 28.63 -20.43 2.86
CA ILE A 244 28.88 -19.50 3.96
C ILE A 244 28.91 -20.22 5.31
N LEU A 245 28.02 -21.19 5.52
CA LEU A 245 28.03 -22.04 6.72
C LEU A 245 29.39 -22.73 6.91
N LYS A 246 30.04 -23.14 5.82
CA LYS A 246 31.35 -23.80 5.83
C LYS A 246 32.54 -22.88 6.11
N GLU A 247 32.35 -21.55 6.09
CA GLU A 247 33.38 -20.58 6.49
C GLU A 247 33.54 -20.52 8.03
N LEU A 248 32.57 -21.03 8.78
CA LEU A 248 32.65 -21.21 10.24
C LEU A 248 33.31 -22.55 10.60
N PRO A 249 33.89 -22.70 11.81
CA PRO A 249 34.22 -24.01 12.34
C PRO A 249 32.93 -24.85 12.42
N HIS A 250 32.89 -25.98 11.72
CA HIS A 250 31.64 -26.72 11.54
C HIS A 250 31.80 -28.24 11.57
N GLU A 251 30.68 -28.92 11.81
CA GLU A 251 30.52 -30.36 11.65
C GLU A 251 29.22 -30.65 10.90
N MET A 252 29.29 -31.47 9.84
CA MET A 252 28.10 -31.94 9.13
C MET A 252 27.51 -33.12 9.89
N VAL A 253 26.20 -33.11 10.15
CA VAL A 253 25.51 -34.14 10.93
C VAL A 253 24.28 -34.68 10.21
N ASP A 254 23.90 -35.92 10.54
CA ASP A 254 22.64 -36.54 10.10
C ASP A 254 21.51 -36.32 11.11
N VAL A 255 20.28 -36.66 10.71
CA VAL A 255 19.07 -36.48 11.54
C VAL A 255 19.14 -37.25 12.87
N GLY A 256 19.79 -38.41 12.89
CA GLY A 256 19.94 -39.24 14.11
C GLY A 256 20.94 -38.67 15.11
N ARG A 257 21.86 -37.81 14.67
CA ARG A 257 22.81 -37.11 15.53
C ARG A 257 22.20 -35.88 16.22
N LEU A 258 21.11 -35.30 15.69
CA LEU A 258 20.44 -34.12 16.26
C LEU A 258 20.08 -34.23 17.76
N PRO A 259 19.29 -35.23 18.21
CA PRO A 259 18.98 -35.37 19.64
C PRO A 259 20.23 -35.71 20.47
N ARG A 260 21.19 -36.44 19.90
CA ARG A 260 22.40 -36.86 20.61
C ARG A 260 23.30 -35.67 20.95
N LEU A 261 23.39 -34.67 20.08
CA LEU A 261 24.19 -33.45 20.32
C LEU A 261 23.72 -32.69 21.56
N LEU A 262 22.41 -32.66 21.83
CA LEU A 262 21.85 -31.94 22.97
C LEU A 262 22.01 -32.70 24.30
N HIS A 263 22.32 -34.00 24.24
CA HIS A 263 22.57 -34.84 25.41
C HIS A 263 24.05 -35.14 25.66
N ASP A 264 24.93 -34.70 24.74
CA ASP A 264 26.37 -34.94 24.82
C ASP A 264 27.03 -33.85 25.70
N PRO A 265 27.49 -34.19 26.92
CA PRO A 265 28.07 -33.21 27.83
C PRO A 265 29.43 -32.67 27.35
N ASP A 266 30.08 -33.38 26.42
CA ASP A 266 31.39 -33.05 25.86
C ASP A 266 31.28 -32.44 24.45
N VAL A 267 30.08 -32.03 24.04
CA VAL A 267 29.84 -31.42 22.73
C VAL A 267 30.71 -30.17 22.53
N ASP A 268 31.40 -30.09 21.39
CA ASP A 268 32.26 -28.95 21.07
C ASP A 268 31.40 -27.71 20.76
N LEU A 269 31.43 -26.74 21.66
CA LEU A 269 30.70 -25.47 21.57
C LEU A 269 31.43 -24.40 20.73
N LYS A 270 32.59 -24.73 20.18
CA LYS A 270 33.37 -23.88 19.26
C LYS A 270 33.05 -24.16 17.80
N ARG A 271 32.03 -24.98 17.53
CA ARG A 271 31.59 -25.35 16.18
C ARG A 271 30.09 -25.15 16.00
N VAL A 272 29.71 -24.94 14.75
CA VAL A 272 28.32 -24.99 14.29
C VAL A 272 28.04 -26.37 13.70
N TYR A 273 26.95 -27.01 14.13
CA TYR A 273 26.52 -28.30 13.59
C TYR A 273 25.52 -28.05 12.48
N ILE A 274 25.82 -28.55 11.27
CA ILE A 274 25.02 -28.31 10.08
C ILE A 274 24.30 -29.60 9.72
N TYR A 275 22.98 -29.57 9.82
CA TYR A 275 22.13 -30.63 9.30
C TYR A 275 21.57 -30.22 7.95
N HIS A 276 22.07 -30.84 6.89
CA HIS A 276 21.57 -30.62 5.53
C HIS A 276 20.40 -31.57 5.26
N ALA A 277 19.20 -31.11 5.59
CA ALA A 277 17.98 -31.90 5.63
C ALA A 277 17.66 -32.55 4.28
N GLN A 278 17.51 -33.88 4.27
CA GLN A 278 17.08 -34.63 3.10
C GLN A 278 15.58 -34.95 3.20
N PRO A 279 14.84 -34.94 2.09
CA PRO A 279 13.41 -35.27 2.09
C PRO A 279 13.09 -36.61 2.79
N GLN A 280 13.92 -37.64 2.61
CA GLN A 280 13.70 -38.95 3.27
C GLN A 280 13.76 -38.93 4.80
N ASP A 281 14.33 -37.89 5.41
CA ASP A 281 14.48 -37.81 6.86
C ASP A 281 13.17 -37.38 7.55
N TYR A 282 12.33 -36.61 6.85
CA TYR A 282 11.13 -35.99 7.41
C TYR A 282 9.86 -36.17 6.57
N LEU A 283 9.93 -36.58 5.31
CA LEU A 283 8.74 -36.93 4.53
C LEU A 283 8.38 -38.39 4.73
N VAL A 284 7.13 -38.63 5.12
CA VAL A 284 6.61 -39.96 5.42
C VAL A 284 5.43 -40.26 4.51
N ARG A 285 5.39 -41.49 3.99
CA ARG A 285 4.28 -41.96 3.15
C ARG A 285 3.16 -42.52 4.00
N HIS A 286 1.92 -42.21 3.64
CA HIS A 286 0.72 -42.73 4.27
C HIS A 286 0.52 -44.24 4.07
N ASP A 287 1.17 -44.84 3.08
CA ASP A 287 1.13 -46.28 2.80
C ASP A 287 2.18 -47.10 3.57
N GLY A 288 3.01 -46.45 4.38
CA GLY A 288 4.06 -47.09 5.19
C GLY A 288 5.33 -47.45 4.42
N GLN A 289 5.43 -47.14 3.11
CA GLN A 289 6.66 -47.34 2.35
C GLN A 289 7.69 -46.23 2.64
N SER A 290 8.95 -46.48 2.28
CA SER A 290 10.02 -45.48 2.39
C SER A 290 9.86 -44.37 1.34
N TYR A 291 10.43 -43.18 1.62
CA TYR A 291 10.45 -42.09 0.66
C TYR A 291 11.08 -42.51 -0.68
N ASP A 292 10.41 -42.18 -1.77
CA ASP A 292 10.93 -42.31 -3.12
C ASP A 292 10.76 -40.99 -3.88
N ARG A 293 11.84 -40.53 -4.50
CA ARG A 293 11.87 -39.21 -5.15
C ARG A 293 10.91 -39.14 -6.33
N SER A 294 10.89 -40.16 -7.19
CA SER A 294 10.02 -40.16 -8.38
C SER A 294 8.56 -40.15 -7.96
N SER A 295 8.19 -41.01 -7.02
CA SER A 295 6.85 -41.08 -6.45
C SER A 295 6.44 -39.78 -5.73
N TYR A 296 7.37 -39.05 -5.10
CA TYR A 296 7.07 -37.76 -4.47
C TYR A 296 6.64 -36.70 -5.49
N TYR A 297 7.29 -36.65 -6.65
CA TYR A 297 6.91 -35.71 -7.71
C TYR A 297 5.69 -36.17 -8.53
N GLU A 298 5.46 -37.49 -8.64
CA GLU A 298 4.31 -38.05 -9.35
C GLU A 298 3.02 -38.02 -8.51
N THR A 299 3.12 -38.26 -7.20
CA THR A 299 1.98 -38.46 -6.30
C THR A 299 2.23 -37.80 -4.92
N PRO A 300 2.45 -36.49 -4.84
CA PRO A 300 2.84 -35.81 -3.60
C PRO A 300 1.83 -35.95 -2.44
N GLN A 301 0.55 -36.15 -2.74
CA GLN A 301 -0.56 -36.25 -1.78
C GLN A 301 -0.50 -37.47 -0.85
N ILE A 302 0.34 -38.47 -1.12
CA ILE A 302 0.54 -39.60 -0.22
C ILE A 302 1.61 -39.32 0.84
N TYR A 303 2.21 -38.14 0.82
CA TYR A 303 3.28 -37.74 1.72
C TYR A 303 2.79 -36.69 2.72
N SER A 304 3.27 -36.79 3.96
CA SER A 304 3.21 -35.73 4.97
C SER A 304 4.61 -35.40 5.50
N SER A 305 4.77 -34.20 6.02
CA SER A 305 6.00 -33.78 6.70
C SER A 305 5.90 -34.07 8.20
N GLU A 306 6.92 -34.71 8.74
CA GLU A 306 7.19 -34.88 10.18
C GLU A 306 8.39 -34.00 10.62
N PHE A 307 8.64 -32.91 9.91
CA PHE A 307 9.76 -32.01 10.21
C PHE A 307 9.64 -31.38 11.59
N ALA A 308 8.41 -31.11 12.04
CA ALA A 308 8.08 -30.50 13.32
C ALA A 308 8.49 -31.37 14.53
N GLU A 309 8.53 -32.69 14.35
CA GLU A 309 8.86 -33.65 15.39
C GLU A 309 10.28 -34.17 15.27
N ARG A 310 10.72 -34.48 14.04
CA ARG A 310 12.01 -35.15 13.79
C ARG A 310 13.19 -34.21 13.71
N VAL A 311 12.97 -32.94 13.38
CA VAL A 311 14.05 -32.00 13.05
C VAL A 311 13.94 -30.71 13.86
N ALA A 312 12.85 -29.97 13.68
CA ALA A 312 12.67 -28.60 14.17
C ALA A 312 13.03 -28.42 15.67
N PRO A 313 12.60 -29.30 16.61
CA PRO A 313 12.82 -29.08 18.04
C PRO A 313 14.29 -29.03 18.45
N TYR A 314 15.18 -29.61 17.63
CA TYR A 314 16.60 -29.70 17.90
C TYR A 314 17.41 -28.54 17.32
N LEU A 315 16.86 -27.81 16.34
CA LEU A 315 17.60 -26.75 15.66
C LEU A 315 17.70 -25.51 16.54
N THR A 316 18.80 -24.77 16.43
CA THR A 316 18.88 -23.37 16.87
C THR A 316 18.25 -22.45 15.83
N MET A 317 18.53 -22.72 14.55
CA MET A 317 18.11 -21.92 13.42
C MET A 317 17.76 -22.80 12.22
N LEU A 318 16.71 -22.43 11.50
CA LEU A 318 16.36 -23.03 10.20
C LEU A 318 16.72 -22.04 9.09
N ILE A 319 17.47 -22.49 8.09
CA ILE A 319 17.62 -21.81 6.80
C ILE A 319 16.82 -22.62 5.78
N ASN A 320 15.65 -22.11 5.38
CA ASN A 320 14.82 -22.77 4.38
C ASN A 320 15.19 -22.28 2.97
N GLY A 321 15.63 -23.19 2.11
CA GLY A 321 16.04 -22.92 0.72
C GLY A 321 15.20 -23.68 -0.31
N VAL A 322 14.09 -24.27 0.11
CA VAL A 322 13.20 -25.07 -0.74
C VAL A 322 12.00 -24.24 -1.15
N GLY A 323 11.86 -24.03 -2.45
CA GLY A 323 10.62 -23.50 -3.02
C GLY A 323 9.48 -24.51 -2.91
N TRP A 324 8.27 -24.03 -2.67
CA TRP A 324 7.06 -24.82 -2.50
C TRP A 324 6.06 -24.56 -3.63
N GLN A 325 5.27 -25.59 -3.96
CA GLN A 325 4.20 -25.49 -4.95
C GLN A 325 2.91 -26.11 -4.38
N PRO A 326 1.73 -25.56 -4.72
CA PRO A 326 0.45 -26.15 -4.34
C PRO A 326 0.36 -27.62 -4.74
N GLY A 327 -0.19 -28.45 -3.86
CA GLY A 327 -0.31 -29.91 -4.04
C GLY A 327 0.84 -30.71 -3.44
N PHE A 328 1.99 -30.07 -3.17
CA PHE A 328 3.06 -30.69 -2.37
C PHE A 328 2.81 -30.49 -0.88
N PRO A 329 3.18 -31.47 -0.02
CA PRO A 329 3.06 -31.30 1.42
C PRO A 329 3.85 -30.08 1.89
N ARG A 330 3.27 -29.33 2.82
CA ARG A 330 3.99 -28.23 3.49
C ARG A 330 5.14 -28.80 4.31
N LEU A 331 6.22 -28.04 4.47
CA LEU A 331 7.30 -28.40 5.38
C LEU A 331 6.80 -28.33 6.83
N MET A 332 6.10 -27.25 7.19
CA MET A 332 5.46 -27.07 8.49
C MET A 332 4.19 -26.22 8.35
N THR A 333 3.11 -26.65 8.99
CA THR A 333 1.89 -25.87 9.22
C THR A 333 2.05 -24.89 10.39
N ARG A 334 1.06 -24.02 10.62
CA ARG A 334 1.03 -23.17 11.84
C ARG A 334 0.98 -24.02 13.11
N GLN A 335 0.21 -25.10 13.10
CA GLN A 335 0.14 -26.03 14.24
C GLN A 335 1.48 -26.72 14.49
N ASP A 336 2.23 -27.00 13.44
CA ASP A 336 3.57 -27.60 13.52
C ASP A 336 4.60 -26.66 14.15
N LEU A 337 4.47 -25.35 13.97
CA LEU A 337 5.34 -24.37 14.66
C LEU A 337 5.15 -24.48 16.18
N ASP A 338 3.91 -24.43 16.66
CA ASP A 338 3.60 -24.55 18.08
C ASP A 338 4.08 -25.91 18.63
N LYS A 339 3.85 -26.98 17.87
CA LYS A 339 4.33 -28.32 18.23
C LYS A 339 5.85 -28.37 18.34
N ALA A 340 6.58 -27.82 17.37
CA ALA A 340 8.04 -27.79 17.39
C ALA A 340 8.58 -26.99 18.57
N LEU A 341 8.02 -25.80 18.84
CA LEU A 341 8.41 -24.95 19.96
C LEU A 341 8.09 -25.58 21.32
N SER A 342 6.98 -26.32 21.43
CA SER A 342 6.61 -27.08 22.62
C SER A 342 7.59 -28.22 22.88
N LEU A 343 7.88 -29.05 21.87
CA LEU A 343 8.89 -30.12 21.96
C LEU A 343 10.28 -29.56 22.29
N ALA A 344 10.61 -28.39 21.74
CA ALA A 344 11.88 -27.72 21.98
C ALA A 344 12.10 -27.33 23.46
N GLN A 345 11.01 -27.13 24.25
CA GLN A 345 11.11 -26.83 25.68
C GLN A 345 11.73 -27.97 26.51
N ALA A 346 11.76 -29.20 25.98
CA ALA A 346 12.44 -30.32 26.63
C ALA A 346 13.97 -30.18 26.63
N PHE A 347 14.53 -29.24 25.84
CA PHE A 347 15.96 -29.05 25.68
C PHE A 347 16.41 -27.68 26.17
N PRO A 348 17.61 -27.59 26.77
CA PRO A 348 18.15 -26.31 27.19
C PRO A 348 18.56 -25.43 25.99
N GLY A 349 18.44 -24.13 26.21
CA GLY A 349 18.96 -23.09 25.32
C GLY A 349 17.93 -22.53 24.33
N PHE A 350 18.45 -21.85 23.31
CA PHE A 350 17.65 -21.19 22.28
C PHE A 350 17.39 -22.17 21.13
N ARG A 351 16.18 -22.75 21.10
CA ARG A 351 15.78 -23.75 20.11
C ARG A 351 14.61 -23.27 19.27
N PHE A 352 14.73 -23.46 17.96
CA PHE A 352 13.78 -23.20 16.89
C PHE A 352 13.13 -21.80 16.91
N GLN A 353 13.85 -20.80 17.46
CA GLN A 353 13.36 -19.43 17.61
C GLN A 353 13.93 -18.47 16.55
N ASN A 354 14.68 -18.97 15.56
CA ASN A 354 15.16 -18.16 14.44
C ASN A 354 15.00 -18.94 13.12
N ILE A 355 14.32 -18.34 12.15
CA ILE A 355 14.04 -18.92 10.84
C ILE A 355 14.44 -17.92 9.77
N ALA A 356 15.26 -18.36 8.82
CA ALA A 356 15.62 -17.65 7.62
C ALA A 356 15.02 -18.38 6.43
N ASP A 357 13.85 -17.93 5.97
CA ASP A 357 13.21 -18.46 4.78
C ASP A 357 13.66 -17.70 3.53
N ILE A 358 14.64 -18.26 2.84
CA ILE A 358 15.19 -17.70 1.58
C ILE A 358 14.25 -17.98 0.41
N SER A 359 13.36 -18.98 0.52
CA SER A 359 12.36 -19.25 -0.52
C SER A 359 11.33 -18.13 -0.62
N CYS A 360 10.93 -17.57 0.54
CA CYS A 360 9.97 -16.48 0.67
C CYS A 360 8.61 -16.80 0.04
N ASP A 361 8.16 -18.05 0.13
CA ASP A 361 6.86 -18.49 -0.36
C ASP A 361 5.77 -18.18 0.69
N ILE A 362 5.14 -17.01 0.59
CA ILE A 362 4.11 -16.54 1.54
C ILE A 362 2.96 -17.54 1.64
N GLY A 363 2.65 -17.97 2.87
CA GLY A 363 1.66 -19.02 3.14
C GLY A 363 1.97 -20.35 2.45
N GLY A 364 3.24 -20.62 2.13
CA GLY A 364 3.72 -21.75 1.33
C GLY A 364 4.30 -22.89 2.17
N GLY A 365 5.55 -23.27 1.92
CA GLY A 365 6.19 -24.41 2.58
C GLY A 365 6.21 -24.28 4.12
N LEU A 366 6.42 -23.07 4.61
CA LEU A 366 6.17 -22.68 5.99
C LEU A 366 4.86 -21.90 6.02
N GLU A 367 3.77 -22.52 6.48
CA GLU A 367 2.42 -21.92 6.39
C GLU A 367 2.30 -20.59 7.17
N PHE A 368 3.05 -20.47 8.26
CA PHE A 368 3.07 -19.30 9.14
C PHE A 368 3.94 -18.14 8.60
N LEU A 369 4.48 -18.27 7.38
CA LEU A 369 5.15 -17.17 6.71
C LEU A 369 4.12 -16.19 6.15
N ASN A 370 3.78 -15.17 6.93
CA ASN A 370 2.66 -14.28 6.63
C ASN A 370 3.03 -13.10 5.70
N LYS A 371 4.32 -12.72 5.64
CA LYS A 371 4.78 -11.58 4.84
C LYS A 371 6.24 -11.71 4.38
N ALA A 372 6.57 -11.01 3.30
CA ALA A 372 7.94 -10.79 2.88
C ALA A 372 8.53 -9.63 3.69
N THR A 373 9.83 -9.69 3.98
CA THR A 373 10.59 -8.62 4.60
C THR A 373 11.43 -7.88 3.56
N THR A 374 12.01 -6.73 3.94
CA THR A 374 12.85 -5.92 3.05
C THR A 374 14.30 -5.94 3.52
N LEU A 375 15.25 -5.53 2.68
CA LEU A 375 16.64 -5.35 3.16
C LEU A 375 16.76 -4.24 4.22
N SER A 376 15.82 -3.29 4.28
CA SER A 376 15.75 -2.27 5.33
C SER A 376 15.37 -2.89 6.68
N GLU A 377 14.33 -3.72 6.67
CA GLU A 377 13.74 -4.38 7.83
C GLU A 377 13.69 -5.90 7.56
N PRO A 378 14.82 -6.61 7.72
CA PRO A 378 14.97 -7.97 7.22
C PRO A 378 14.20 -9.02 8.02
N THR A 379 13.76 -8.69 9.22
CA THR A 379 13.12 -9.65 10.13
C THR A 379 11.84 -9.14 10.76
N TYR A 380 10.93 -10.04 11.09
CA TYR A 380 9.79 -9.80 11.97
C TYR A 380 9.64 -10.92 12.99
N THR A 381 8.82 -10.69 14.01
CA THR A 381 8.55 -11.68 15.06
C THR A 381 7.23 -12.37 14.80
N GLU A 382 7.25 -13.69 14.72
CA GLU A 382 6.05 -14.55 14.68
C GLU A 382 5.76 -15.07 16.09
N HIS A 383 4.51 -14.90 16.52
CA HIS A 383 4.04 -15.37 17.81
C HIS A 383 3.30 -16.71 17.65
N PRO A 384 3.64 -17.75 18.45
CA PRO A 384 2.89 -19.00 18.50
C PRO A 384 1.47 -18.76 19.02
N ALA A 385 0.54 -19.69 18.74
CA ALA A 385 -0.84 -19.54 19.22
C ALA A 385 -0.94 -19.68 20.75
N ASP A 386 -0.06 -20.48 21.36
CA ASP A 386 0.10 -20.55 22.82
C ASP A 386 1.08 -19.46 23.30
N PRO A 387 0.62 -18.44 24.05
CA PRO A 387 1.47 -17.35 24.54
C PRO A 387 2.53 -17.80 25.57
N ALA A 388 2.45 -19.03 26.09
CA ALA A 388 3.50 -19.60 26.94
C ALA A 388 4.74 -20.04 26.14
N LEU A 389 4.60 -20.25 24.83
CA LEU A 389 5.70 -20.63 23.95
C LEU A 389 6.51 -19.41 23.51
N PRO A 390 7.83 -19.54 23.30
CA PRO A 390 8.65 -18.42 22.87
C PRO A 390 8.33 -18.01 21.43
N SER A 391 8.44 -16.70 21.16
CA SER A 391 8.31 -16.15 19.81
C SER A 391 9.47 -16.55 18.89
N THR A 392 9.22 -16.57 17.59
CA THR A 392 10.21 -16.92 16.56
C THR A 392 10.55 -15.70 15.69
N THR A 393 11.82 -15.37 15.56
CA THR A 393 12.28 -14.34 14.62
C THR A 393 12.35 -14.95 13.21
N ILE A 394 11.69 -14.32 12.24
CA ILE A 394 11.64 -14.77 10.85
C ILE A 394 12.28 -13.73 9.92
N MET A 395 13.22 -14.17 9.07
CA MET A 395 13.77 -13.45 7.93
C MET A 395 13.19 -14.02 6.63
N SER A 396 12.58 -13.20 5.79
CA SER A 396 11.93 -13.60 4.53
C SER A 396 12.08 -12.53 3.43
N VAL A 397 13.31 -12.16 3.12
CA VAL A 397 13.58 -11.10 2.12
C VAL A 397 13.44 -11.66 0.70
N ASP A 398 12.53 -11.08 -0.10
CA ASP A 398 12.16 -11.56 -1.45
C ASP A 398 13.23 -11.27 -2.53
N ILE A 399 14.12 -10.30 -2.28
CA ILE A 399 15.16 -9.83 -3.22
C ILE A 399 16.60 -9.95 -2.67
N LEU A 400 16.88 -10.97 -1.86
CA LEU A 400 18.21 -11.18 -1.23
C LEU A 400 19.43 -10.98 -2.14
N PRO A 401 19.47 -11.43 -3.41
CA PRO A 401 20.66 -11.20 -4.25
C PRO A 401 20.98 -9.73 -4.51
N ALA A 402 20.01 -8.82 -4.33
CA ALA A 402 20.23 -7.38 -4.47
C ALA A 402 21.16 -6.81 -3.38
N ALA A 403 21.37 -7.54 -2.27
CA ALA A 403 22.36 -7.18 -1.26
C ALA A 403 23.82 -7.42 -1.73
N LEU A 404 24.02 -8.21 -2.79
CA LEU A 404 25.34 -8.51 -3.38
C LEU A 404 25.34 -8.14 -4.88
N PRO A 405 25.07 -6.87 -5.24
CA PRO A 405 24.73 -6.53 -6.61
C PRO A 405 25.90 -6.71 -7.57
N PHE A 406 27.15 -6.51 -7.13
CA PHE A 406 28.34 -6.73 -7.96
C PHE A 406 28.47 -8.19 -8.39
N ASP A 407 28.63 -9.11 -7.43
CA ASP A 407 28.87 -10.53 -7.71
C ASP A 407 27.68 -11.18 -8.41
N ALA A 408 26.45 -10.82 -7.99
CA ALA A 408 25.24 -11.28 -8.63
C ALA A 408 25.17 -10.86 -10.10
N SER A 409 25.50 -9.60 -10.42
CA SER A 409 25.50 -9.10 -11.80
C SER A 409 26.65 -9.68 -12.63
N MET A 410 27.84 -9.80 -12.06
CA MET A 410 28.99 -10.42 -12.74
C MET A 410 28.65 -11.84 -13.17
N HIS A 411 28.16 -12.68 -12.26
CA HIS A 411 27.76 -14.04 -12.57
C HIS A 411 26.62 -14.08 -13.59
N PHE A 412 25.55 -13.32 -13.35
CA PHE A 412 24.38 -13.29 -14.21
C PHE A 412 24.74 -12.89 -15.65
N SER A 413 25.53 -11.82 -15.80
CA SER A 413 26.03 -11.32 -17.06
C SER A 413 26.90 -12.35 -17.78
N THR A 414 27.78 -13.10 -17.07
CA THR A 414 28.59 -14.17 -17.66
C THR A 414 27.73 -15.28 -18.23
N VAL A 415 26.69 -15.70 -17.50
CA VAL A 415 25.83 -16.81 -17.94
C VAL A 415 24.88 -16.35 -19.06
N LEU A 416 24.43 -15.10 -19.02
CA LEU A 416 23.57 -14.54 -20.06
C LEU A 416 24.32 -14.28 -21.39
N PHE A 417 25.60 -13.93 -21.34
CA PHE A 417 26.36 -13.43 -22.48
C PHE A 417 26.26 -14.30 -23.75
N PRO A 418 26.43 -15.64 -23.69
CA PRO A 418 26.33 -16.47 -24.90
C PRO A 418 24.95 -16.43 -25.56
N TYR A 419 23.88 -16.33 -24.77
CA TYR A 419 22.51 -16.19 -25.28
C TYR A 419 22.29 -14.82 -25.92
N LEU A 420 22.85 -13.76 -25.31
CA LEU A 420 22.79 -12.42 -25.88
C LEU A 420 23.55 -12.33 -27.19
N GLU A 421 24.72 -12.95 -27.32
CA GLU A 421 25.48 -13.01 -28.58
C GLU A 421 24.68 -13.68 -29.71
N ASP A 422 23.99 -14.78 -29.41
CA ASP A 422 23.12 -15.46 -30.37
C ASP A 422 21.96 -14.56 -30.81
N ILE A 423 21.29 -13.87 -29.88
CA ILE A 423 20.21 -12.93 -30.17
C ILE A 423 20.72 -11.77 -31.05
N VAL A 424 21.84 -11.15 -30.67
CA VAL A 424 22.45 -10.02 -31.40
C VAL A 424 22.81 -10.42 -32.83
N THR A 425 23.48 -11.57 -33.01
CA THR A 425 23.91 -12.06 -34.32
C THR A 425 22.71 -12.31 -35.23
N ARG A 426 21.74 -13.08 -34.74
CA ARG A 426 20.58 -13.50 -35.54
C ARG A 426 19.61 -12.36 -35.83
N TYR A 427 19.42 -11.45 -34.87
CA TYR A 427 18.61 -10.25 -35.10
C TYR A 427 19.23 -9.37 -36.19
N ALA A 428 20.56 -9.18 -36.18
CA ALA A 428 21.25 -8.41 -37.22
C ALA A 428 21.11 -9.02 -38.63
N GLU A 429 21.02 -10.35 -38.71
CA GLU A 429 20.78 -11.09 -39.97
C GLU A 429 19.30 -11.03 -40.43
N GLY A 430 18.40 -10.56 -39.57
CA GLY A 430 16.96 -10.57 -39.78
C GLY A 430 16.35 -11.96 -39.67
N ALA A 431 16.92 -12.83 -38.83
CA ALA A 431 16.37 -14.14 -38.56
C ALA A 431 15.11 -14.05 -37.67
N GLU A 432 14.12 -14.88 -37.97
CA GLU A 432 12.88 -14.97 -37.18
C GLU A 432 13.06 -15.78 -35.89
N HIS A 433 14.03 -16.69 -35.87
CA HIS A 433 14.28 -17.66 -34.80
C HIS A 433 15.71 -17.58 -34.26
N PHE A 434 15.85 -17.82 -32.97
CA PHE A 434 17.12 -17.86 -32.26
C PHE A 434 17.69 -19.28 -32.17
N SER A 435 18.74 -19.49 -31.38
CA SER A 435 19.16 -20.82 -30.96
C SER A 435 18.01 -21.56 -30.25
N PRO A 436 17.99 -22.92 -30.29
CA PRO A 436 16.95 -23.69 -29.61
C PRO A 436 16.77 -23.34 -28.12
N GLU A 437 17.86 -22.99 -27.44
CA GLU A 437 17.87 -22.57 -26.03
C GLU A 437 17.11 -21.26 -25.82
N VAL A 438 17.36 -20.27 -26.68
CA VAL A 438 16.73 -18.96 -26.61
C VAL A 438 15.28 -19.05 -27.06
N ASP A 439 14.99 -19.79 -28.14
CA ASP A 439 13.63 -20.00 -28.63
C ASP A 439 12.73 -20.68 -27.60
N ARG A 440 13.26 -21.63 -26.81
CA ARG A 440 12.53 -22.20 -25.65
C ARG A 440 12.19 -21.18 -24.58
N ALA A 441 12.97 -20.10 -24.47
CA ALA A 441 12.77 -19.05 -23.48
C ALA A 441 11.86 -17.91 -23.94
N VAL A 442 11.42 -17.94 -25.20
CA VAL A 442 10.49 -16.97 -25.77
C VAL A 442 9.09 -17.29 -25.28
N VAL A 443 8.50 -16.35 -24.54
CA VAL A 443 7.12 -16.46 -24.05
C VAL A 443 6.13 -16.00 -25.12
N ALA A 444 6.44 -14.86 -25.75
CA ALA A 444 5.61 -14.27 -26.78
C ALA A 444 6.48 -13.69 -27.91
N ARG A 445 6.01 -13.82 -29.15
CA ARG A 445 6.63 -13.31 -30.38
C ARG A 445 5.56 -12.86 -31.35
N ASN A 446 5.77 -11.72 -32.01
CA ASN A 446 4.86 -11.20 -33.04
C ASN A 446 3.39 -11.20 -32.59
N GLY A 447 3.16 -10.74 -31.35
CA GLY A 447 1.82 -10.63 -30.78
C GLY A 447 1.17 -11.96 -30.36
N ARG A 448 1.90 -13.07 -30.36
CA ARG A 448 1.37 -14.42 -30.08
C ARG A 448 2.21 -15.14 -29.05
N LEU A 449 1.58 -15.98 -28.25
CA LEU A 449 2.27 -16.89 -27.32
C LEU A 449 2.91 -18.04 -28.10
N GLU A 450 4.11 -18.44 -27.68
CA GLU A 450 4.75 -19.66 -28.18
C GLU A 450 4.02 -20.90 -27.66
N ALA A 451 4.14 -22.03 -28.39
CA ALA A 451 3.35 -23.24 -28.14
C ALA A 451 3.31 -23.72 -26.67
N PRO A 452 4.45 -23.78 -25.93
CA PRO A 452 4.45 -24.20 -24.51
C PRO A 452 3.69 -23.25 -23.57
N HIS A 453 3.44 -22.02 -24.01
CA HIS A 453 2.85 -20.96 -23.22
C HIS A 453 1.41 -20.63 -23.64
N GLN A 454 0.83 -21.34 -24.61
CA GLN A 454 -0.53 -21.09 -25.10
C GLN A 454 -1.61 -21.17 -24.01
N TRP A 455 -1.39 -21.93 -22.94
CA TRP A 455 -2.29 -21.99 -21.80
C TRP A 455 -2.41 -20.64 -21.06
N LEU A 456 -1.43 -19.74 -21.23
CA LEU A 456 -1.49 -18.37 -20.73
C LEU A 456 -2.36 -17.47 -21.59
N GLN A 457 -2.81 -17.89 -22.79
CA GLN A 457 -3.64 -17.05 -23.66
C GLN A 457 -4.92 -16.66 -22.94
N GLU A 458 -5.56 -17.62 -22.30
CA GLU A 458 -6.73 -17.36 -21.48
C GLU A 458 -6.35 -16.53 -20.26
N ALA A 459 -5.25 -16.78 -19.55
CA ALA A 459 -4.89 -15.98 -18.38
C ALA A 459 -4.50 -14.51 -18.72
N ALA A 460 -3.84 -14.28 -19.86
CA ALA A 460 -3.38 -12.97 -20.34
C ALA A 460 -4.51 -12.09 -20.87
N PHE A 461 -5.59 -12.72 -21.37
CA PHE A 461 -6.78 -12.04 -21.88
C PHE A 461 -8.03 -12.29 -21.03
N ALA A 462 -7.94 -13.15 -20.02
CA ALA A 462 -8.90 -13.25 -18.94
C ALA A 462 -8.94 -11.87 -18.33
N SER A 463 -10.12 -11.30 -18.33
CA SER A 463 -10.41 -10.17 -17.49
C SER A 463 -10.00 -10.57 -16.06
N ASP A 464 -9.07 -9.84 -15.42
CA ASP A 464 -8.30 -10.17 -14.18
C ASP A 464 -9.03 -10.96 -13.07
N ALA A 465 -9.43 -12.18 -13.37
CA ALA A 465 -10.15 -13.07 -12.48
C ALA A 465 -9.19 -14.20 -12.10
N VAL A 466 -8.39 -13.99 -11.07
CA VAL A 466 -7.68 -15.09 -10.40
C VAL A 466 -8.46 -15.53 -9.17
N LYS A 467 -9.03 -16.72 -9.29
CA LYS A 467 -9.42 -17.61 -8.19
C LYS A 467 -8.19 -18.41 -7.76
N THR A 468 -8.05 -18.66 -6.45
CA THR A 468 -7.35 -19.83 -5.88
C THR A 468 -8.39 -20.63 -5.06
N PRO A 469 -8.24 -21.95 -4.89
CA PRO A 469 -9.31 -22.90 -5.20
C PRO A 469 -9.88 -23.63 -3.98
N GLY A 470 -11.16 -23.98 -4.08
CA GLY A 470 -11.84 -25.01 -3.29
C GLY A 470 -13.12 -25.47 -4.02
N SER A 471 -13.20 -26.78 -4.29
CA SER A 471 -14.29 -27.64 -4.83
C SER A 471 -15.66 -26.98 -5.16
N ALA A 472 -16.41 -27.32 -6.22
CA ALA A 472 -16.57 -28.56 -6.96
C ALA A 472 -17.27 -28.26 -8.31
N ALA A 473 -17.35 -29.27 -9.17
CA ALA A 473 -17.92 -29.29 -10.52
C ALA A 473 -19.23 -28.50 -10.75
N GLN A 474 -19.31 -27.73 -11.85
CA GLN A 474 -20.37 -27.85 -12.89
C GLN A 474 -20.25 -26.75 -13.99
N GLU A 475 -20.15 -27.25 -15.24
CA GLU A 475 -20.73 -26.77 -16.51
C GLU A 475 -20.55 -25.34 -17.08
N HIS A 476 -20.48 -25.32 -18.42
CA HIS A 476 -20.23 -24.20 -19.33
C HIS A 476 -21.15 -22.97 -19.16
N GLY A 477 -20.55 -21.78 -19.24
CA GLY A 477 -21.23 -20.52 -19.51
C GLY A 477 -20.22 -19.38 -19.64
N VAL A 478 -20.33 -18.57 -20.70
CA VAL A 478 -19.54 -17.34 -20.88
C VAL A 478 -19.61 -16.53 -19.58
N LEU A 479 -18.48 -16.35 -18.89
CA LEU A 479 -18.44 -15.67 -17.61
C LEU A 479 -18.79 -14.19 -17.82
N ARG A 480 -19.96 -13.78 -17.33
CA ARG A 480 -20.42 -12.40 -17.31
C ARG A 480 -19.39 -11.56 -16.54
N LYS A 481 -18.87 -10.48 -17.15
CA LYS A 481 -18.08 -9.48 -16.41
C LYS A 481 -18.83 -9.05 -15.15
N LYS A 482 -18.13 -8.91 -14.03
CA LYS A 482 -18.74 -8.47 -12.78
C LYS A 482 -19.16 -7.01 -12.93
N ARG A 483 -20.39 -6.66 -12.56
CA ARG A 483 -20.96 -5.33 -12.83
C ARG A 483 -21.00 -4.50 -11.57
N VAL A 484 -20.36 -3.33 -11.60
CA VAL A 484 -20.48 -2.33 -10.55
C VAL A 484 -21.32 -1.17 -11.07
N LEU A 485 -22.33 -0.76 -10.32
CA LEU A 485 -23.11 0.45 -10.61
C LEU A 485 -22.70 1.54 -9.61
N MET A 486 -22.18 2.66 -10.11
CA MET A 486 -21.91 3.84 -9.32
C MET A 486 -22.97 4.90 -9.56
N LEU A 487 -23.71 5.26 -8.51
CA LEU A 487 -24.69 6.33 -8.52
C LEU A 487 -24.03 7.62 -8.02
N GLY A 488 -23.87 8.60 -8.90
CA GLY A 488 -23.25 9.90 -8.62
C GLY A 488 -21.92 10.12 -9.35
N SER A 489 -21.77 11.31 -9.94
CA SER A 489 -20.59 11.76 -10.70
C SER A 489 -19.91 12.97 -10.05
N GLY A 490 -20.06 13.14 -8.73
CA GLY A 490 -19.57 14.31 -8.02
C GLY A 490 -18.05 14.33 -7.81
N MET A 491 -17.58 15.32 -7.05
CA MET A 491 -16.14 15.63 -6.84
C MET A 491 -15.28 14.46 -6.31
N VAL A 492 -15.88 13.45 -5.68
CA VAL A 492 -15.16 12.30 -5.10
C VAL A 492 -15.21 11.03 -5.97
N ALA A 493 -15.97 11.05 -7.07
CA ALA A 493 -16.19 9.86 -7.90
C ALA A 493 -14.97 9.49 -8.76
N GLY A 494 -14.20 10.48 -9.22
CA GLY A 494 -13.05 10.28 -10.12
C GLY A 494 -12.07 9.19 -9.66
N PRO A 495 -11.49 9.29 -8.45
CA PRO A 495 -10.57 8.27 -7.94
C PRO A 495 -11.23 6.89 -7.78
N ALA A 496 -12.50 6.83 -7.40
CA ALA A 496 -13.22 5.56 -7.31
C ALA A 496 -13.37 4.90 -8.69
N VAL A 497 -13.69 5.69 -9.71
CA VAL A 497 -13.76 5.24 -11.11
C VAL A 497 -12.40 4.75 -11.57
N GLU A 498 -11.32 5.49 -11.29
CA GLU A 498 -9.96 5.10 -11.64
C GLU A 498 -9.55 3.76 -11.03
N THR A 499 -9.78 3.60 -9.72
CA THR A 499 -9.46 2.37 -9.00
C THR A 499 -10.27 1.18 -9.53
N ILE A 500 -11.57 1.34 -9.79
CA ILE A 500 -12.41 0.24 -10.29
C ILE A 500 -12.08 -0.08 -11.75
N ALA A 501 -11.87 0.94 -12.59
CA ALA A 501 -11.57 0.77 -14.01
C ALA A 501 -10.18 0.14 -14.25
N SER A 502 -9.27 0.21 -13.28
CA SER A 502 -7.99 -0.50 -13.34
C SER A 502 -8.14 -2.03 -13.38
N ARG A 503 -9.31 -2.57 -13.02
CA ARG A 503 -9.62 -3.99 -13.07
C ARG A 503 -10.35 -4.39 -14.35
N GLY A 504 -9.67 -5.17 -15.19
CA GLY A 504 -10.23 -5.60 -16.48
C GLY A 504 -11.47 -6.51 -16.38
N ASP A 505 -11.67 -7.18 -15.24
CA ASP A 505 -12.83 -8.06 -14.92
C ASP A 505 -14.09 -7.35 -14.47
N VAL A 506 -14.01 -6.05 -14.22
CA VAL A 506 -15.14 -5.24 -13.76
C VAL A 506 -15.68 -4.38 -14.90
N HIS A 507 -16.99 -4.43 -15.10
CA HIS A 507 -17.72 -3.50 -15.94
C HIS A 507 -18.40 -2.46 -15.05
N LEU A 508 -17.91 -1.23 -15.11
CA LEU A 508 -18.41 -0.12 -14.31
C LEU A 508 -19.44 0.70 -15.09
N VAL A 509 -20.59 0.95 -14.48
CA VAL A 509 -21.61 1.88 -14.98
C VAL A 509 -21.67 3.09 -14.04
N VAL A 510 -21.31 4.28 -14.52
CA VAL A 510 -21.46 5.55 -13.82
C VAL A 510 -22.78 6.18 -14.22
N ALA A 511 -23.71 6.31 -13.28
CA ALA A 511 -25.04 6.85 -13.51
C ALA A 511 -25.25 8.15 -12.74
N SER A 512 -25.67 9.21 -13.44
CA SER A 512 -25.84 10.56 -12.88
C SER A 512 -26.99 11.31 -13.54
N ASN A 513 -27.54 12.33 -12.86
CA ASN A 513 -28.48 13.27 -13.48
C ASN A 513 -27.76 14.31 -14.39
N SER A 514 -26.43 14.38 -14.31
CA SER A 514 -25.58 15.24 -15.13
C SER A 514 -24.84 14.40 -16.17
N LEU A 515 -25.32 14.43 -17.43
CA LEU A 515 -24.71 13.68 -18.53
C LEU A 515 -23.25 14.10 -18.76
N SER A 516 -22.98 15.41 -18.73
CA SER A 516 -21.65 15.96 -18.99
C SER A 516 -20.63 15.54 -17.95
N GLU A 517 -21.01 15.49 -16.66
CA GLU A 517 -20.11 15.01 -15.60
C GLU A 517 -19.84 13.52 -15.72
N ALA A 518 -20.88 12.70 -15.94
CA ALA A 518 -20.72 11.26 -16.10
C ALA A 518 -19.86 10.92 -17.33
N GLN A 519 -20.03 11.65 -18.43
CA GLN A 519 -19.18 11.52 -19.62
C GLN A 519 -17.74 11.92 -19.33
N SER A 520 -17.52 13.06 -18.66
CA SER A 520 -16.17 13.55 -18.36
C SER A 520 -15.39 12.58 -17.49
N ILE A 521 -16.02 11.94 -16.51
CA ILE A 521 -15.35 10.99 -15.62
C ILE A 521 -15.13 9.64 -16.31
N ALA A 522 -16.01 9.22 -17.21
CA ALA A 522 -15.87 7.95 -17.94
C ALA A 522 -14.92 8.02 -19.14
N ALA A 523 -14.72 9.21 -19.74
CA ALA A 523 -14.02 9.38 -21.01
C ALA A 523 -12.58 8.86 -21.01
N ASP A 524 -11.91 8.91 -19.87
CA ASP A 524 -10.51 8.49 -19.72
C ASP A 524 -10.32 6.97 -19.60
N TYR A 525 -11.41 6.19 -19.50
CA TYR A 525 -11.34 4.77 -19.14
C TYR A 525 -12.10 3.86 -20.11
N GLU A 526 -11.35 2.97 -20.76
CA GLU A 526 -11.92 1.97 -21.66
C GLU A 526 -12.76 0.95 -20.87
N GLY A 527 -14.04 0.84 -21.21
CA GLY A 527 -14.97 -0.11 -20.55
C GLY A 527 -15.79 0.45 -19.39
N VAL A 528 -15.70 1.77 -19.11
CA VAL A 528 -16.63 2.48 -18.21
C VAL A 528 -17.82 3.00 -19.02
N GLU A 529 -19.01 2.51 -18.70
CA GLU A 529 -20.27 2.98 -19.28
C GLU A 529 -20.80 4.18 -18.48
N HIS A 530 -21.34 5.19 -19.16
CA HIS A 530 -22.06 6.29 -18.52
C HIS A 530 -23.55 6.24 -18.84
N ARG A 531 -24.39 6.59 -17.86
CA ARG A 531 -25.86 6.63 -18.00
C ARG A 531 -26.44 7.87 -17.34
N VAL A 532 -27.50 8.41 -17.96
CA VAL A 532 -28.31 9.44 -17.31
C VAL A 532 -29.37 8.75 -16.46
N ILE A 533 -29.51 9.17 -15.20
CA ILE A 533 -30.60 8.74 -14.32
C ILE A 533 -31.07 9.88 -13.44
N ASP A 534 -32.39 9.98 -13.29
CA ASP A 534 -33.01 10.74 -12.21
C ASP A 534 -33.42 9.78 -11.11
N MET A 535 -33.01 10.06 -9.87
CA MET A 535 -33.39 9.24 -8.72
C MET A 535 -34.88 9.30 -8.42
N ALA A 536 -35.66 10.20 -9.04
CA ALA A 536 -37.11 10.20 -9.00
C ALA A 536 -37.75 9.10 -9.88
N ASP A 537 -37.03 8.55 -10.86
CA ASP A 537 -37.52 7.46 -11.71
C ASP A 537 -37.25 6.09 -11.06
N ASP A 538 -38.22 5.63 -10.25
CA ASP A 538 -38.13 4.37 -9.54
C ASP A 538 -37.88 3.17 -10.46
N SER A 539 -38.50 3.17 -11.65
CA SER A 539 -38.38 2.06 -12.60
C SER A 539 -36.97 1.98 -13.17
N ALA A 540 -36.39 3.12 -13.54
CA ALA A 540 -35.01 3.20 -14.03
C ALA A 540 -34.00 2.78 -12.95
N VAL A 541 -34.19 3.24 -11.70
CA VAL A 541 -33.31 2.89 -10.57
C VAL A 541 -33.34 1.37 -10.32
N VAL A 542 -34.54 0.77 -10.22
CA VAL A 542 -34.68 -0.69 -10.04
C VAL A 542 -34.02 -1.46 -11.18
N SER A 543 -34.24 -1.01 -12.42
CA SER A 543 -33.66 -1.65 -13.61
C SER A 543 -32.13 -1.66 -13.56
N LEU A 544 -31.49 -0.51 -13.26
CA LEU A 544 -30.03 -0.44 -13.17
C LEU A 544 -29.48 -1.27 -12.01
N VAL A 545 -30.08 -1.18 -10.83
CA VAL A 545 -29.63 -1.94 -9.64
C VAL A 545 -29.72 -3.45 -9.90
N SER A 546 -30.80 -3.93 -10.54
CA SER A 546 -30.98 -5.36 -10.82
C SER A 546 -29.86 -5.95 -11.69
N GLN A 547 -29.24 -5.13 -12.54
CA GLN A 547 -28.16 -5.52 -13.45
C GLN A 547 -26.78 -5.52 -12.78
N ALA A 548 -26.62 -4.85 -11.65
CA ALA A 548 -25.37 -4.77 -10.91
C ALA A 548 -25.12 -6.03 -10.06
N ASP A 549 -23.87 -6.21 -9.63
CA ASP A 549 -23.46 -7.16 -8.59
C ASP A 549 -23.20 -6.41 -7.28
N VAL A 550 -22.58 -5.24 -7.36
CA VAL A 550 -22.39 -4.29 -6.26
C VAL A 550 -22.81 -2.89 -6.72
N VAL A 551 -23.51 -2.17 -5.84
CA VAL A 551 -23.90 -0.77 -6.05
C VAL A 551 -23.06 0.12 -5.14
N ILE A 552 -22.54 1.21 -5.70
CA ILE A 552 -21.88 2.29 -4.98
C ILE A 552 -22.82 3.50 -5.00
N SER A 553 -23.09 4.11 -3.86
CA SER A 553 -23.84 5.37 -3.78
C SER A 553 -22.95 6.50 -3.27
N LEU A 554 -22.60 7.40 -4.19
CA LEU A 554 -21.94 8.69 -3.91
C LEU A 554 -22.93 9.86 -4.03
N LEU A 555 -24.21 9.55 -3.81
CA LEU A 555 -25.31 10.51 -3.77
C LEU A 555 -25.40 11.25 -2.42
N PRO A 556 -26.18 12.33 -2.31
CA PRO A 556 -26.57 12.89 -1.02
C PRO A 556 -27.16 11.83 -0.07
N ALA A 557 -26.76 11.87 1.21
CA ALA A 557 -27.10 10.82 2.17
C ALA A 557 -28.60 10.59 2.39
N THR A 558 -29.43 11.59 2.12
CA THR A 558 -30.90 11.49 2.18
C THR A 558 -31.49 10.51 1.16
N LEU A 559 -30.75 10.16 0.11
CA LEU A 559 -31.18 9.21 -0.92
C LEU A 559 -30.73 7.77 -0.63
N HIS A 560 -29.82 7.55 0.31
CA HIS A 560 -29.29 6.21 0.61
C HIS A 560 -30.36 5.21 1.06
N PRO A 561 -31.34 5.55 1.93
CA PRO A 561 -32.38 4.59 2.32
C PRO A 561 -33.21 4.08 1.14
N LYS A 562 -33.46 4.94 0.15
CA LYS A 562 -34.17 4.56 -1.08
C LYS A 562 -33.35 3.56 -1.90
N VAL A 563 -32.06 3.85 -2.12
CA VAL A 563 -31.15 2.94 -2.85
C VAL A 563 -30.98 1.62 -2.11
N ALA A 564 -30.78 1.66 -0.79
CA ALA A 564 -30.63 0.49 0.06
C ALA A 564 -31.86 -0.42 0.01
N THR A 565 -33.07 0.15 0.04
CA THR A 565 -34.33 -0.61 -0.08
C THR A 565 -34.40 -1.35 -1.42
N VAL A 566 -34.01 -0.70 -2.52
CA VAL A 566 -33.95 -1.33 -3.85
C VAL A 566 -32.88 -2.42 -3.88
N CYS A 567 -31.70 -2.17 -3.31
CA CYS A 567 -30.62 -3.17 -3.21
C CYS A 567 -31.07 -4.41 -2.43
N ILE A 568 -31.76 -4.26 -1.31
CA ILE A 568 -32.31 -5.39 -0.54
C ILE A 568 -33.29 -6.19 -1.40
N ALA A 569 -34.25 -5.51 -2.05
CA ALA A 569 -35.25 -6.15 -2.90
C ALA A 569 -34.63 -6.92 -4.07
N GLN A 570 -33.54 -6.40 -4.64
CA GLN A 570 -32.80 -7.01 -5.75
C GLN A 570 -31.66 -7.94 -5.30
N LYS A 571 -31.47 -8.11 -3.98
CA LYS A 571 -30.38 -8.88 -3.36
C LYS A 571 -28.98 -8.45 -3.82
N LYS A 572 -28.75 -7.14 -3.88
CA LYS A 572 -27.48 -6.51 -4.28
C LYS A 572 -26.81 -5.85 -3.10
N HIS A 573 -25.49 -5.87 -3.05
CA HIS A 573 -24.73 -5.17 -2.02
C HIS A 573 -24.65 -3.67 -2.31
N LEU A 574 -24.59 -2.86 -1.25
CA LEU A 574 -24.45 -1.41 -1.33
C LEU A 574 -23.18 -0.97 -0.58
N VAL A 575 -22.41 -0.05 -1.17
CA VAL A 575 -21.27 0.62 -0.53
C VAL A 575 -21.46 2.14 -0.58
N THR A 576 -21.27 2.82 0.53
CA THR A 576 -21.40 4.29 0.64
C THR A 576 -20.32 4.91 1.53
N ALA A 577 -19.98 6.17 1.27
CA ALA A 577 -19.04 6.95 2.10
C ALA A 577 -19.73 7.78 3.21
N SER A 578 -21.01 7.51 3.52
CA SER A 578 -21.80 8.34 4.43
C SER A 578 -22.07 7.64 5.76
N TYR A 579 -22.27 8.44 6.81
CA TYR A 579 -22.75 7.97 8.12
C TYR A 579 -24.01 7.13 8.00
N ILE A 580 -24.14 6.17 8.93
CA ILE A 580 -25.35 5.37 9.06
C ILE A 580 -26.44 6.24 9.73
N SER A 581 -27.48 6.59 8.97
CA SER A 581 -28.68 7.26 9.49
C SER A 581 -29.61 6.29 10.22
N ASP A 582 -30.59 6.81 10.97
CA ASP A 582 -31.59 5.97 11.64
C ASP A 582 -32.43 5.17 10.63
N ASP A 583 -32.79 5.77 9.50
CA ASP A 583 -33.47 5.09 8.40
C ASP A 583 -32.61 3.97 7.80
N MET A 584 -31.29 4.17 7.70
CA MET A 584 -30.37 3.10 7.28
C MET A 584 -30.31 2.00 8.33
N ARG A 585 -30.16 2.34 9.63
CA ARG A 585 -30.15 1.35 10.73
C ARG A 585 -31.41 0.48 10.74
N ALA A 586 -32.57 1.07 10.49
CA ALA A 586 -33.84 0.35 10.44
C ALA A 586 -33.89 -0.75 9.36
N LEU A 587 -33.00 -0.72 8.37
CA LEU A 587 -32.90 -1.73 7.32
C LEU A 587 -32.01 -2.93 7.69
N HIS A 588 -31.34 -2.94 8.86
CA HIS A 588 -30.36 -3.95 9.24
C HIS A 588 -30.91 -5.38 9.16
N ASP A 589 -32.02 -5.66 9.84
CA ASP A 589 -32.61 -7.01 9.90
C ASP A 589 -33.08 -7.49 8.51
N SER A 590 -33.67 -6.58 7.73
CA SER A 590 -34.14 -6.87 6.37
C SER A 590 -32.98 -7.18 5.42
N ALA A 591 -31.90 -6.40 5.49
CA ALA A 591 -30.68 -6.64 4.72
C ALA A 591 -30.01 -7.96 5.13
N HIS A 592 -29.90 -8.22 6.44
CA HIS A 592 -29.32 -9.45 6.96
C HIS A 592 -30.12 -10.68 6.53
N ALA A 593 -31.45 -10.66 6.66
CA ALA A 593 -32.34 -11.75 6.24
C ALA A 593 -32.26 -12.06 4.73
N ASN A 594 -31.95 -11.06 3.90
CA ASN A 594 -31.77 -11.23 2.46
C ASN A 594 -30.32 -11.54 2.04
N GLY A 595 -29.40 -11.70 3.01
CA GLY A 595 -27.99 -11.96 2.74
C GLY A 595 -27.29 -10.78 2.05
N VAL A 596 -27.78 -9.56 2.26
CA VAL A 596 -27.26 -8.32 1.67
C VAL A 596 -26.39 -7.57 2.67
N LEU A 597 -25.20 -7.17 2.23
CA LEU A 597 -24.37 -6.16 2.90
C LEU A 597 -24.77 -4.75 2.43
N LEU A 598 -25.05 -3.87 3.39
CA LEU A 598 -25.10 -2.42 3.22
C LEU A 598 -23.91 -1.84 3.99
N LEU A 599 -22.79 -1.64 3.30
CA LEU A 599 -21.57 -1.09 3.87
C LEU A 599 -21.61 0.44 3.77
N ASN A 600 -21.51 1.08 4.92
CA ASN A 600 -21.50 2.52 5.09
C ASN A 600 -20.15 2.98 5.61
N GLU A 601 -20.00 4.29 5.80
CA GLU A 601 -18.88 4.83 6.59
C GLU A 601 -17.51 4.39 6.06
N ILE A 602 -17.35 4.35 4.73
CA ILE A 602 -16.10 3.92 4.07
C ILE A 602 -15.51 4.98 3.13
N GLY A 603 -15.48 6.23 3.57
CA GLY A 603 -14.78 7.35 2.91
C GLY A 603 -13.51 7.75 3.65
N LEU A 604 -13.38 9.03 4.01
CA LEU A 604 -12.28 9.57 4.84
C LEU A 604 -12.67 9.61 6.32
N ASP A 605 -13.69 10.40 6.64
CA ASP A 605 -14.25 10.63 7.97
C ASP A 605 -15.76 10.88 7.79
N PRO A 606 -16.59 9.81 7.81
CA PRO A 606 -16.29 8.46 8.29
C PRO A 606 -15.71 7.52 7.21
N GLY A 607 -14.70 6.72 7.56
CA GLY A 607 -14.01 5.76 6.70
C GLY A 607 -12.62 5.38 7.18
N ILE A 608 -11.60 6.01 6.59
CA ILE A 608 -10.19 5.79 6.99
C ILE A 608 -10.05 5.96 8.50
N ASP A 609 -10.68 6.97 9.10
CA ASP A 609 -10.66 7.21 10.56
C ASP A 609 -11.12 6.00 11.38
N HIS A 610 -12.16 5.28 10.94
CA HIS A 610 -12.61 4.04 11.57
C HIS A 610 -11.62 2.91 11.33
N CYS A 611 -11.16 2.77 10.09
CA CYS A 611 -10.27 1.70 9.68
C CYS A 611 -8.97 1.73 10.50
N SER A 612 -8.29 2.88 10.51
CA SER A 612 -7.02 3.06 11.22
C SER A 612 -7.19 3.05 12.73
N ALA A 613 -8.28 3.62 13.26
CA ALA A 613 -8.57 3.52 14.69
C ALA A 613 -8.73 2.06 15.14
N MET A 614 -9.47 1.25 14.39
CA MET A 614 -9.69 -0.16 14.73
C MET A 614 -8.42 -1.00 14.59
N GLN A 615 -7.63 -0.80 13.53
CA GLN A 615 -6.34 -1.47 13.38
C GLN A 615 -5.39 -1.15 14.55
N LEU A 616 -5.30 0.12 14.94
CA LEU A 616 -4.46 0.55 16.06
C LEU A 616 -4.96 -0.02 17.39
N LEU A 617 -6.28 -0.03 17.61
CA LEU A 617 -6.89 -0.62 18.81
C LEU A 617 -6.69 -2.13 18.89
N ASP A 618 -6.79 -2.85 17.78
CA ASP A 618 -6.54 -4.29 17.74
C ASP A 618 -5.06 -4.60 17.98
N THR A 619 -4.15 -3.74 17.51
CA THR A 619 -2.72 -3.79 17.85
C THR A 619 -2.46 -3.53 19.34
N ILE A 620 -3.17 -2.59 19.95
CA ILE A 620 -3.08 -2.31 21.39
C ILE A 620 -3.61 -3.49 22.22
N ARG A 621 -4.76 -4.04 21.83
CA ARG A 621 -5.39 -5.19 22.51
C ARG A 621 -4.54 -6.45 22.42
N SER A 622 -3.90 -6.72 21.28
CA SER A 622 -3.03 -7.89 21.13
C SER A 622 -1.80 -7.85 22.05
N LYS A 623 -1.40 -6.65 22.51
CA LYS A 623 -0.36 -6.44 23.53
C LYS A 623 -0.87 -6.54 24.97
N GLY A 624 -2.17 -6.77 25.17
CA GLY A 624 -2.80 -6.79 26.49
C GLY A 624 -2.86 -5.42 27.19
N GLU A 625 -2.77 -4.34 26.42
CA GLU A 625 -2.86 -2.97 26.92
C GLU A 625 -4.31 -2.46 26.84
N GLU A 626 -4.71 -1.64 27.81
CA GLU A 626 -6.06 -1.08 27.87
C GLU A 626 -6.05 0.43 27.54
N PRO A 627 -6.85 0.91 26.57
CA PRO A 627 -6.96 2.33 26.24
C PRO A 627 -7.58 3.16 27.38
N THR A 628 -6.91 4.24 27.77
CA THR A 628 -7.38 5.22 28.77
C THR A 628 -7.78 6.56 28.15
N SER A 629 -7.33 6.84 26.92
CA SER A 629 -7.78 7.97 26.11
C SER A 629 -7.90 7.61 24.64
N PHE A 630 -8.80 8.27 23.93
CA PHE A 630 -8.89 8.26 22.47
C PHE A 630 -9.20 9.67 21.96
N ILE A 631 -8.33 10.21 21.12
CA ILE A 631 -8.51 11.48 20.43
C ILE A 631 -8.38 11.25 18.93
N SER A 632 -9.30 11.79 18.14
CA SER A 632 -9.22 11.73 16.68
C SER A 632 -9.67 13.01 16.01
N PHE A 633 -8.86 13.56 15.11
CA PHE A 633 -9.16 14.79 14.41
C PHE A 633 -8.85 14.67 12.93
N CYS A 634 -9.75 15.22 12.10
CA CYS A 634 -9.61 15.19 10.65
C CYS A 634 -9.92 16.56 10.01
N GLY A 635 -9.21 16.93 8.95
CA GLY A 635 -9.47 18.14 8.18
C GLY A 635 -9.10 18.00 6.70
N GLY A 636 -10.03 18.36 5.83
CA GLY A 636 -9.75 18.69 4.42
C GLY A 636 -9.54 20.18 4.28
N LEU A 637 -8.35 20.57 3.82
CA LEU A 637 -7.77 21.92 3.90
C LEU A 637 -7.10 22.27 2.55
N PRO A 638 -6.84 23.54 2.24
CA PRO A 638 -5.83 23.86 1.24
C PRO A 638 -4.45 23.37 1.72
N ALA A 639 -3.56 23.01 0.80
CA ALA A 639 -2.15 22.86 1.13
C ALA A 639 -1.59 24.19 1.69
N PRO A 640 -0.52 24.19 2.52
CA PRO A 640 -0.02 25.40 3.17
C PRO A 640 0.23 26.56 2.20
N GLU A 641 0.75 26.28 1.00
CA GLU A 641 1.00 27.25 -0.06
C GLU A 641 -0.27 27.84 -0.69
N ALA A 642 -1.40 27.14 -0.60
CA ALA A 642 -2.69 27.54 -1.15
C ALA A 642 -3.65 28.13 -0.09
N ALA A 643 -3.19 28.28 1.16
CA ALA A 643 -3.94 28.87 2.27
C ALA A 643 -3.85 30.41 2.32
N ASP A 644 -3.86 31.05 1.14
CA ASP A 644 -3.51 32.45 0.89
C ASP A 644 -4.69 33.44 0.98
N ASN A 645 -5.67 33.15 1.83
CA ASN A 645 -6.87 33.98 2.00
C ASN A 645 -7.21 34.22 3.47
N PRO A 646 -8.09 35.19 3.80
CA PRO A 646 -8.41 35.53 5.20
C PRO A 646 -9.00 34.37 6.01
N PHE A 647 -9.65 33.40 5.35
CA PHE A 647 -10.18 32.20 5.98
C PHE A 647 -9.12 31.10 6.10
N LYS A 648 -8.00 31.20 5.38
CA LYS A 648 -7.03 30.10 5.19
C LYS A 648 -7.73 28.80 4.81
N TYR A 649 -8.80 28.89 4.02
CA TYR A 649 -9.64 27.75 3.68
C TYR A 649 -10.09 27.83 2.22
N LYS A 650 -10.20 26.68 1.58
CA LYS A 650 -10.77 26.51 0.24
C LYS A 650 -11.66 25.27 0.25
N PHE A 651 -12.73 25.29 -0.52
CA PHE A 651 -13.72 24.21 -0.51
C PHE A 651 -13.38 23.15 -1.56
N SER A 652 -13.09 21.93 -1.09
CA SER A 652 -13.01 20.70 -1.89
C SER A 652 -14.30 19.85 -1.80
N TRP A 653 -15.31 20.34 -1.07
CA TRP A 653 -16.61 19.72 -0.85
C TRP A 653 -17.67 20.80 -0.54
N SER A 654 -18.94 20.40 -0.36
CA SER A 654 -20.08 21.33 -0.22
C SER A 654 -19.87 22.44 0.83
N PRO A 655 -19.77 23.73 0.43
CA PRO A 655 -19.56 24.84 1.36
C PRO A 655 -20.70 25.01 2.36
N ARG A 656 -21.93 24.83 1.90
CA ARG A 656 -23.12 24.88 2.75
C ARG A 656 -23.07 23.82 3.85
N ALA A 657 -22.69 22.59 3.51
CA ALA A 657 -22.58 21.51 4.48
C ALA A 657 -21.45 21.77 5.50
N ALA A 658 -20.31 22.32 5.06
CA ALA A 658 -19.21 22.71 5.94
C ALA A 658 -19.61 23.78 6.96
N LEU A 659 -20.26 24.86 6.50
CA LEU A 659 -20.74 25.91 7.39
C LEU A 659 -21.85 25.42 8.33
N THR A 660 -22.72 24.54 7.84
CA THR A 660 -23.75 23.89 8.66
C THR A 660 -23.12 23.02 9.75
N ALA A 661 -22.10 22.23 9.42
CA ALA A 661 -21.42 21.37 10.40
C ALA A 661 -20.75 22.18 11.52
N ILE A 662 -20.20 23.35 11.19
CA ILE A 662 -19.56 24.24 12.16
C ILE A 662 -20.59 24.96 13.04
N SER A 663 -21.73 25.38 12.48
CA SER A 663 -22.70 26.25 13.17
C SER A 663 -23.92 25.56 13.76
N GLN A 664 -24.27 24.36 13.29
CA GLN A 664 -25.54 23.68 13.62
C GLN A 664 -25.35 22.34 14.33
N ASN A 665 -24.13 21.78 14.39
CA ASN A 665 -23.90 20.54 15.11
C ASN A 665 -23.58 20.84 16.60
N PRO A 666 -24.27 20.21 17.56
CA PRO A 666 -23.82 20.18 18.94
C PRO A 666 -22.57 19.28 19.07
N ALA A 667 -21.89 19.37 20.22
CA ALA A 667 -20.75 18.51 20.53
C ALA A 667 -20.92 17.84 21.89
N LEU A 668 -20.74 16.52 21.96
CA LEU A 668 -20.75 15.74 23.19
C LEU A 668 -19.47 14.90 23.26
N TYR A 669 -18.62 15.13 24.25
CA TYR A 669 -17.34 14.44 24.38
C TYR A 669 -16.91 14.31 25.84
N ARG A 670 -15.88 13.49 26.10
CA ARG A 670 -15.28 13.34 27.44
C ARG A 670 -13.81 13.75 27.40
N LEU A 671 -13.38 14.53 28.38
CA LEU A 671 -11.99 14.94 28.52
C LEU A 671 -11.63 14.92 30.01
N ASP A 672 -10.58 14.19 30.38
CA ASP A 672 -10.11 14.07 31.77
C ASP A 672 -11.25 13.67 32.75
N GLY A 673 -12.04 12.66 32.35
CA GLY A 673 -13.18 12.15 33.11
C GLY A 673 -14.43 13.05 33.10
N VAL A 674 -14.34 14.28 32.59
CA VAL A 674 -15.46 15.24 32.54
C VAL A 674 -16.17 15.15 31.20
N THR A 675 -17.50 14.99 31.24
CA THR A 675 -18.34 15.00 30.04
C THR A 675 -18.74 16.43 29.72
N HIS A 676 -18.45 16.87 28.50
CA HIS A 676 -18.81 18.18 27.96
C HIS A 676 -19.95 18.01 26.96
N SER A 677 -21.08 18.68 27.20
CA SER A 677 -22.24 18.72 26.32
C SER A 677 -22.48 20.16 25.89
N LEU A 678 -22.10 20.49 24.66
CA LEU A 678 -22.15 21.85 24.10
C LEU A 678 -23.31 21.97 23.12
N HIS A 679 -24.09 23.04 23.24
CA HIS A 679 -25.14 23.36 22.28
C HIS A 679 -24.55 23.91 20.97
N ALA A 680 -25.24 23.64 19.86
CA ALA A 680 -24.82 24.11 18.55
C ALA A 680 -24.67 25.65 18.49
N GLY A 681 -23.75 26.12 17.64
CA GLY A 681 -23.52 27.53 17.38
C GLY A 681 -22.38 28.10 18.21
N GLN A 682 -22.65 29.23 18.88
CA GLN A 682 -21.63 30.02 19.60
C GLN A 682 -20.85 29.20 20.65
N GLU A 683 -21.54 28.35 21.43
CA GLU A 683 -20.92 27.60 22.52
C GLU A 683 -19.86 26.59 22.03
N VAL A 684 -20.13 25.90 20.92
CA VAL A 684 -19.15 24.99 20.29
C VAL A 684 -17.94 25.79 19.76
N LEU A 685 -18.17 26.93 19.11
CA LEU A 685 -17.11 27.80 18.59
C LEU A 685 -16.21 28.37 19.69
N ASP A 686 -16.77 28.75 20.84
CA ASP A 686 -16.01 29.25 22.01
C ASP A 686 -15.17 28.16 22.70
N ASN A 687 -15.46 26.90 22.39
CA ASN A 687 -14.76 25.72 22.92
C ASN A 687 -13.89 25.00 21.88
N HIS A 688 -13.53 25.67 20.78
CA HIS A 688 -12.46 25.18 19.89
C HIS A 688 -11.11 25.12 20.62
N PHE A 689 -10.24 24.25 20.14
CA PHE A 689 -8.86 24.03 20.57
C PHE A 689 -7.90 24.84 19.67
N PRO A 690 -7.26 25.92 20.15
CA PRO A 690 -6.54 26.90 19.32
C PRO A 690 -5.15 26.43 18.86
N ALA A 691 -4.65 25.31 19.40
CA ALA A 691 -3.37 24.73 19.04
C ALA A 691 -3.52 23.20 18.95
N PHE A 692 -3.22 22.69 17.76
CA PHE A 692 -3.28 21.28 17.41
C PHE A 692 -2.13 20.99 16.42
N PRO A 693 -0.91 20.72 16.89
CA PRO A 693 0.22 20.42 16.03
C PRO A 693 0.09 18.99 15.47
N ILE A 694 0.36 18.83 14.17
CA ILE A 694 0.48 17.52 13.50
C ILE A 694 1.82 17.46 12.78
N ARG A 695 2.52 16.34 12.90
CA ARG A 695 3.78 16.12 12.18
C ARG A 695 3.51 15.61 10.77
N ASP A 696 4.26 16.14 9.82
CA ASP A 696 4.34 15.69 8.43
C ASP A 696 5.83 15.54 8.07
N GLY A 697 6.37 14.33 8.21
CA GLY A 697 7.82 14.11 8.19
C GLY A 697 8.54 14.91 9.28
N ASP A 698 9.48 15.77 8.87
CA ASP A 698 10.24 16.67 9.76
C ASP A 698 9.52 18.00 10.03
N GLU A 699 8.42 18.28 9.33
CA GLU A 699 7.65 19.53 9.49
C GLU A 699 6.53 19.39 10.52
N VAL A 700 6.16 20.52 11.14
CA VAL A 700 5.05 20.60 12.09
C VAL A 700 4.00 21.55 11.54
N LEU A 701 2.88 20.98 11.09
CA LEU A 701 1.70 21.71 10.67
C LEU A 701 0.93 22.18 11.90
N LYS A 702 0.55 23.46 11.91
CA LYS A 702 -0.18 24.08 13.02
C LYS A 702 -1.65 24.20 12.66
N PHE A 703 -2.50 23.56 13.46
CA PHE A 703 -3.95 23.64 13.33
C PHE A 703 -4.61 24.14 14.62
N GLU A 704 -5.91 24.37 14.49
CA GLU A 704 -6.89 24.46 15.56
C GLU A 704 -7.96 23.38 15.33
N GLY A 705 -8.54 22.86 16.41
CA GLY A 705 -9.53 21.78 16.38
C GLY A 705 -10.89 22.24 16.90
N LEU A 706 -11.99 21.74 16.33
CA LEU A 706 -13.34 21.95 16.86
C LEU A 706 -13.96 20.59 17.19
N PRO A 707 -14.45 20.35 18.42
CA PRO A 707 -15.17 19.12 18.73
C PRO A 707 -16.46 19.07 17.89
N ASN A 708 -16.84 17.88 17.43
CA ASN A 708 -17.96 17.74 16.49
C ASN A 708 -18.82 16.53 16.84
N ARG A 709 -20.15 16.71 16.82
CA ARG A 709 -21.16 15.66 17.08
C ARG A 709 -20.94 14.94 18.42
N ASP A 710 -21.51 13.74 18.54
CA ASP A 710 -21.33 12.88 19.69
C ASP A 710 -20.10 11.98 19.51
N SER A 711 -19.08 12.19 20.35
CA SER A 711 -17.90 11.34 20.44
C SER A 711 -18.11 10.12 21.34
N LEU A 712 -19.09 10.13 22.24
CA LEU A 712 -19.31 9.07 23.24
C LEU A 712 -19.91 7.80 22.62
N GLN A 713 -20.68 7.92 21.54
CA GLN A 713 -21.23 6.76 20.81
C GLN A 713 -20.13 5.77 20.36
N TYR A 714 -18.94 6.29 20.06
CA TYR A 714 -17.80 5.50 19.60
C TYR A 714 -17.14 4.68 20.71
N ILE A 715 -17.47 4.91 21.98
CA ILE A 715 -17.01 4.04 23.09
C ILE A 715 -17.53 2.62 22.87
N SER A 716 -18.82 2.47 22.58
CA SER A 716 -19.40 1.17 22.27
C SER A 716 -18.96 0.65 20.91
N GLU A 717 -18.93 1.51 19.90
CA GLU A 717 -18.62 1.13 18.53
C GLU A 717 -17.20 0.58 18.40
N TYR A 718 -16.24 1.25 19.01
CA TYR A 718 -14.84 0.82 19.02
C TYR A 718 -14.53 -0.16 20.14
N LYS A 719 -15.51 -0.64 20.92
CA LYS A 719 -15.30 -1.56 22.05
C LYS A 719 -14.23 -1.04 23.04
N LEU A 720 -14.31 0.24 23.38
CA LEU A 720 -13.44 0.90 24.35
C LEU A 720 -13.96 0.71 25.79
N PRO A 721 -13.10 0.85 26.82
CA PRO A 721 -13.55 0.81 28.21
C PRO A 721 -14.60 1.88 28.51
N LYS A 722 -15.69 1.50 29.19
CA LYS A 722 -16.79 2.43 29.49
C LYS A 722 -16.34 3.63 30.34
N ASN A 723 -15.35 3.41 31.18
CA ASN A 723 -14.71 4.38 32.07
C ASN A 723 -13.50 5.09 31.43
N ILE A 724 -13.32 5.04 30.10
CA ILE A 724 -12.26 5.77 29.42
C ILE A 724 -12.26 7.24 29.84
N GLY A 725 -11.08 7.78 30.17
CA GLY A 725 -10.93 9.13 30.72
C GLY A 725 -11.20 10.21 29.67
N THR A 726 -10.71 9.99 28.45
CA THR A 726 -10.87 10.92 27.33
C THR A 726 -11.42 10.21 26.10
N MET A 727 -12.49 10.76 25.53
CA MET A 727 -13.05 10.36 24.25
C MET A 727 -13.46 11.60 23.47
N LEU A 728 -12.69 11.96 22.46
CA LEU A 728 -12.84 13.21 21.74
C LEU A 728 -12.60 13.02 20.24
N ARG A 729 -13.58 13.43 19.44
CA ARG A 729 -13.47 13.56 17.99
C ARG A 729 -13.72 14.99 17.55
N GLY A 730 -13.06 15.43 16.48
CA GLY A 730 -13.24 16.79 15.99
C GLY A 730 -12.70 17.04 14.58
N THR A 731 -12.85 18.28 14.13
CA THR A 731 -12.36 18.74 12.82
C THR A 731 -11.23 19.75 12.93
N LEU A 732 -10.28 19.71 12.00
CA LEU A 732 -9.10 20.58 11.96
C LEU A 732 -9.27 21.77 11.01
N ARG A 733 -8.79 22.94 11.40
CA ARG A 733 -8.68 24.15 10.57
C ARG A 733 -7.35 24.86 10.82
N TYR A 734 -6.95 25.75 9.92
CA TYR A 734 -5.78 26.59 10.18
C TYR A 734 -6.08 27.65 11.25
N PRO A 735 -5.07 28.06 12.05
CA PRO A 735 -5.26 29.04 13.12
C PRO A 735 -5.90 30.35 12.66
N GLY A 736 -6.96 30.74 13.38
CA GLY A 736 -7.75 31.95 13.16
C GLY A 736 -9.08 31.71 12.43
N PHE A 737 -9.35 30.50 11.93
CA PHE A 737 -10.57 30.20 11.19
C PHE A 737 -11.82 30.20 12.10
N PHE A 738 -11.81 29.50 13.23
CA PHE A 738 -12.95 29.38 14.13
C PHE A 738 -13.29 30.70 14.81
N ASN A 739 -12.29 31.54 15.07
CA ASN A 739 -12.53 32.88 15.56
C ASN A 739 -13.25 33.76 14.53
N LEU A 740 -12.86 33.67 13.26
CA LEU A 740 -13.56 34.34 12.17
C LEU A 740 -14.99 33.78 12.02
N MET A 741 -15.18 32.47 12.11
CA MET A 741 -16.51 31.84 12.08
C MET A 741 -17.39 32.29 13.24
N ARG A 742 -16.82 32.51 14.41
CA ARG A 742 -17.52 33.07 15.58
C ARG A 742 -18.01 34.49 15.32
N ALA A 743 -17.17 35.35 14.74
CA ALA A 743 -17.60 36.67 14.31
C ALA A 743 -18.69 36.60 13.22
N CYS A 744 -18.57 35.69 12.25
CA CYS A 744 -19.61 35.44 11.25
C CYS A 744 -20.93 34.95 11.87
N TYR A 745 -20.87 34.12 12.92
CA TYR A 745 -22.04 33.64 13.66
C TYR A 745 -22.75 34.80 14.36
N ALA A 746 -22.00 35.62 15.10
CA ALA A 746 -22.52 36.81 15.78
C ALA A 746 -23.09 37.86 14.80
N ALA A 747 -22.49 38.00 13.62
CA ALA A 747 -23.01 38.82 12.53
C ALA A 747 -24.26 38.24 11.82
N GLY A 748 -24.72 37.04 12.22
CA GLY A 748 -25.89 36.38 11.65
C GLY A 748 -25.67 35.69 10.30
N LEU A 749 -24.44 35.68 9.76
CA LEU A 749 -24.13 35.09 8.46
C LEU A 749 -24.30 33.57 8.42
N LEU A 750 -24.23 32.91 9.58
CA LEU A 750 -24.43 31.46 9.69
C LEU A 750 -25.87 31.06 10.07
N ASN A 751 -26.82 32.00 10.02
CA ASN A 751 -28.22 31.73 10.32
C ASN A 751 -28.92 31.00 9.16
N THR A 752 -29.72 29.99 9.49
CA THR A 752 -30.49 29.16 8.54
C THR A 752 -32.00 29.39 8.62
N SER A 753 -32.50 30.06 9.66
CA SER A 753 -33.93 30.10 9.99
C SER A 753 -34.67 31.30 9.39
N LYS A 754 -34.04 32.49 9.37
CA LYS A 754 -34.68 33.72 8.87
C LYS A 754 -34.26 33.97 7.43
N LYS A 755 -35.24 34.10 6.54
CA LYS A 755 -34.97 34.45 5.14
C LYS A 755 -34.80 35.96 4.99
N ILE A 756 -33.78 36.36 4.25
CA ILE A 756 -33.49 37.74 3.88
C ILE A 756 -33.54 37.87 2.36
N GLN A 757 -33.77 39.08 1.86
CA GLN A 757 -33.72 39.40 0.44
C GLN A 757 -32.71 40.52 0.23
N LEU A 758 -31.79 40.33 -0.71
CA LEU A 758 -30.69 41.26 -0.96
C LEU A 758 -30.95 42.09 -2.21
N GLY A 759 -30.70 43.39 -2.13
CA GLY A 759 -30.64 44.26 -3.31
C GLY A 759 -29.25 44.26 -3.94
N ASN A 760 -28.21 44.14 -3.11
CA ASN A 760 -26.84 43.86 -3.54
C ASN A 760 -26.04 43.08 -2.49
N TRP A 761 -24.83 42.62 -2.85
CA TRP A 761 -23.97 41.87 -1.94
C TRP A 761 -23.58 42.65 -0.67
N ALA A 762 -23.43 43.98 -0.73
CA ALA A 762 -23.12 44.79 0.45
C ALA A 762 -24.28 44.84 1.46
N ASP A 763 -25.49 44.40 1.10
CA ASP A 763 -26.62 44.24 2.02
C ASP A 763 -26.51 42.99 2.90
N LEU A 764 -25.64 42.03 2.55
CA LEU A 764 -25.62 40.72 3.20
C LEU A 764 -25.35 40.83 4.70
N VAL A 765 -24.27 41.51 5.10
CA VAL A 765 -23.87 41.60 6.51
C VAL A 765 -24.90 42.40 7.33
N PRO A 766 -25.33 43.61 6.91
CA PRO A 766 -26.37 44.34 7.65
C PRO A 766 -27.69 43.57 7.76
N SER A 767 -28.15 42.94 6.67
CA SER A 767 -29.42 42.20 6.66
C SER A 767 -29.36 40.94 7.52
N ALA A 768 -28.24 40.21 7.49
CA ALA A 768 -28.02 39.05 8.34
C ALA A 768 -27.98 39.44 9.83
N TYR A 769 -27.28 40.53 10.17
CA TYR A 769 -27.21 41.02 11.54
C TYR A 769 -28.58 41.46 12.04
N SER A 770 -29.31 42.29 11.26
CA SER A 770 -30.67 42.71 11.61
C SER A 770 -31.62 41.53 11.78
N ALA A 771 -31.45 40.46 10.98
CA ALA A 771 -32.24 39.26 11.13
C ALA A 771 -32.01 38.60 12.51
N VAL A 772 -30.78 38.54 13.03
CA VAL A 772 -30.51 37.89 14.32
C VAL A 772 -30.68 38.81 15.53
N SER A 773 -30.29 40.08 15.45
CA SER A 773 -30.31 41.04 16.56
C SER A 773 -31.64 41.80 16.71
N GLY A 774 -32.42 41.91 15.63
CA GLY A 774 -33.61 42.77 15.59
C GLY A 774 -33.29 44.28 15.51
N LEU A 775 -32.01 44.66 15.47
CA LEU A 775 -31.56 46.05 15.34
C LEU A 775 -31.41 46.41 13.86
N THR A 776 -31.84 47.62 13.47
CA THR A 776 -31.69 48.08 12.08
C THR A 776 -30.29 48.68 11.89
N THR A 777 -29.48 48.11 11.00
CA THR A 777 -28.15 48.65 10.65
C THR A 777 -28.11 49.02 9.17
N ASP A 778 -27.53 50.18 8.83
CA ASP A 778 -27.37 50.64 7.45
C ASP A 778 -26.00 50.23 6.85
N ARG A 779 -25.84 50.37 5.52
CA ARG A 779 -24.60 50.03 4.79
C ARG A 779 -23.35 50.81 5.21
N LYS A 780 -23.49 51.99 5.83
CA LYS A 780 -22.40 52.88 6.24
C LYS A 780 -21.93 52.64 7.67
N ASN A 781 -22.74 51.95 8.48
CA ASN A 781 -22.48 51.73 9.91
C ASN A 781 -22.05 50.29 10.25
N LEU A 782 -21.32 49.58 9.37
CA LEU A 782 -20.71 48.30 9.77
C LEU A 782 -19.82 48.45 11.02
N GLU A 783 -19.19 49.61 11.20
CA GLU A 783 -18.45 50.00 12.40
C GLU A 783 -19.29 49.99 13.69
N SER A 784 -20.62 50.11 13.62
CA SER A 784 -21.49 50.02 14.79
C SER A 784 -21.75 48.58 15.26
N ILE A 785 -21.41 47.59 14.43
CA ILE A 785 -21.51 46.15 14.77
C ILE A 785 -20.17 45.64 15.33
N LEU A 786 -19.04 46.25 14.95
CA LEU A 786 -17.70 45.82 15.31
C LEU A 786 -17.41 45.75 16.82
N PRO A 787 -17.87 46.69 17.69
CA PRO A 787 -17.63 46.61 19.13
C PRO A 787 -18.22 45.35 19.79
N ASP A 788 -19.25 44.77 19.19
CA ASP A 788 -19.92 43.56 19.68
C ASP A 788 -19.27 42.26 19.16
N LEU A 789 -18.25 42.37 18.30
CA LEU A 789 -17.55 41.23 17.69
C LEU A 789 -16.15 41.04 18.29
N GLU A 790 -15.92 39.89 18.91
CA GLU A 790 -14.54 39.48 19.19
C GLU A 790 -13.76 39.31 17.88
N GLN A 791 -12.56 39.88 17.80
CA GLN A 791 -11.70 39.88 16.59
C GLN A 791 -12.31 40.61 15.38
N ALA A 792 -12.97 41.75 15.67
CA ALA A 792 -13.56 42.66 14.72
C ALA A 792 -12.66 43.02 13.52
N ASP A 793 -11.36 43.22 13.74
CA ASP A 793 -10.41 43.55 12.66
C ASP A 793 -10.30 42.40 11.63
N GLN A 794 -10.13 41.16 12.10
CA GLN A 794 -10.05 39.98 11.23
C GLN A 794 -11.35 39.78 10.44
N PHE A 795 -12.49 39.98 11.09
CA PHE A 795 -13.80 39.91 10.44
C PHE A 795 -13.95 40.98 9.36
N LEU A 796 -13.62 42.23 9.68
CA LEU A 796 -13.72 43.35 8.76
C LEU A 796 -12.82 43.16 7.53
N ASP A 797 -11.59 42.69 7.72
CA ASP A 797 -10.65 42.41 6.63
C ASP A 797 -11.16 41.29 5.72
N ALA A 798 -11.74 40.22 6.30
CA ALA A 798 -12.37 39.16 5.53
C ALA A 798 -13.59 39.68 4.73
N MET A 799 -14.44 40.53 5.32
CA MET A 799 -15.60 41.10 4.63
C MET A 799 -15.20 42.07 3.51
N LYS A 800 -14.13 42.87 3.70
CA LYS A 800 -13.53 43.70 2.63
C LYS A 800 -13.00 42.84 1.50
N TRP A 801 -12.24 41.79 1.82
CA TRP A 801 -11.71 40.85 0.82
C TRP A 801 -12.82 40.16 0.01
N LEU A 802 -13.94 39.81 0.65
CA LEU A 802 -15.12 39.27 -0.01
C LEU A 802 -15.88 40.29 -0.87
N GLY A 803 -15.60 41.59 -0.74
CA GLY A 803 -16.31 42.67 -1.45
C GLY A 803 -17.66 43.03 -0.84
N LEU A 804 -17.86 42.75 0.45
CA LEU A 804 -19.10 43.03 1.19
C LEU A 804 -19.11 44.41 1.86
N VAL A 805 -17.96 45.12 1.86
CA VAL A 805 -17.79 46.44 2.49
C VAL A 805 -17.36 47.47 1.44
N PRO A 806 -17.94 48.69 1.41
CA PRO A 806 -17.54 49.75 0.48
C PRO A 806 -16.08 50.21 0.69
N GLY A 807 -15.31 50.40 -0.38
CA GLY A 807 -14.03 51.12 -0.34
C GLY A 807 -12.74 50.30 -0.26
N GLY A 808 -12.78 48.97 -0.43
CA GLY A 808 -11.56 48.15 -0.34
C GLY A 808 -11.59 46.88 -1.17
N ALA A 809 -11.37 46.99 -2.48
CA ALA A 809 -10.70 45.89 -3.18
C ALA A 809 -9.19 46.17 -3.09
N PRO A 810 -8.40 45.38 -2.36
CA PRO A 810 -6.95 45.41 -2.52
C PRO A 810 -6.62 45.09 -3.98
N ALA A 811 -5.61 45.76 -4.55
CA ALA A 811 -5.11 45.43 -5.88
C ALA A 811 -4.68 43.94 -5.89
N GLY A 812 -5.45 43.08 -6.57
CA GLY A 812 -5.13 41.65 -6.72
C GLY A 812 -6.30 40.66 -6.53
N SER A 813 -7.48 41.04 -6.02
CA SER A 813 -8.61 40.10 -5.83
C SER A 813 -9.41 39.83 -7.13
N GLY A 814 -8.74 39.27 -8.14
CA GLY A 814 -9.17 39.14 -9.54
C GLY A 814 -10.36 38.22 -9.86
N SER A 815 -11.42 38.15 -9.04
CA SER A 815 -12.68 37.47 -9.43
C SER A 815 -13.91 38.35 -9.15
N PRO A 816 -14.74 38.64 -10.19
CA PRO A 816 -15.98 39.40 -10.02
C PRO A 816 -16.93 38.68 -9.05
N LEU A 817 -17.76 39.45 -8.34
CA LEU A 817 -18.80 38.88 -7.48
C LEU A 817 -19.76 38.02 -8.32
N PRO A 818 -20.20 36.86 -7.83
CA PRO A 818 -21.20 36.06 -8.54
C PRO A 818 -22.54 36.80 -8.61
N PRO A 819 -23.43 36.47 -9.56
CA PRO A 819 -24.76 37.06 -9.62
C PRO A 819 -25.55 36.77 -8.34
N LEU A 820 -26.41 37.69 -7.90
CA LEU A 820 -27.22 37.47 -6.70
C LEU A 820 -28.29 36.40 -6.96
N PRO A 821 -28.42 35.40 -6.08
CA PRO A 821 -29.54 34.46 -6.13
C PRO A 821 -30.89 35.20 -6.04
N GLU A 822 -31.85 34.82 -6.90
CA GLU A 822 -33.19 35.41 -6.90
C GLU A 822 -34.01 34.95 -5.69
N GLY A 823 -34.82 35.85 -5.12
CA GLY A 823 -35.74 35.54 -4.03
C GLY A 823 -35.12 35.62 -2.63
N ALA A 824 -35.91 35.20 -1.63
CA ALA A 824 -35.52 35.25 -0.23
C ALA A 824 -34.89 33.93 0.23
N HIS A 825 -33.67 33.99 0.75
CA HIS A 825 -32.89 32.82 1.20
C HIS A 825 -32.34 33.07 2.61
N ALA A 826 -31.88 32.02 3.30
CA ALA A 826 -31.21 32.21 4.57
C ALA A 826 -29.84 32.90 4.37
N PRO A 827 -29.36 33.71 5.33
CA PRO A 827 -28.02 34.31 5.28
C PRO A 827 -26.91 33.30 4.97
N LEU A 828 -26.98 32.10 5.57
CA LEU A 828 -26.01 31.03 5.33
C LEU A 828 -25.97 30.60 3.87
N ASP A 829 -27.12 30.55 3.19
CA ASP A 829 -27.18 30.12 1.79
C ASP A 829 -26.53 31.16 0.86
N PHE A 830 -26.80 32.45 1.09
CA PHE A 830 -26.10 33.53 0.37
C PHE A 830 -24.60 33.52 0.65
N PHE A 831 -24.21 33.36 1.91
CA PHE A 831 -22.80 33.32 2.30
C PHE A 831 -22.09 32.12 1.68
N ALA A 832 -22.67 30.92 1.76
CA ALA A 832 -22.15 29.70 1.12
C ALA A 832 -22.00 29.88 -0.40
N TYR A 833 -22.98 30.48 -1.06
CA TYR A 833 -22.93 30.76 -2.50
C TYR A 833 -21.78 31.71 -2.87
N LEU A 834 -21.61 32.80 -2.11
CA LEU A 834 -20.49 33.73 -2.30
C LEU A 834 -19.13 33.05 -2.08
N LEU A 835 -19.01 32.28 -0.99
CA LEU A 835 -17.77 31.59 -0.66
C LEU A 835 -17.42 30.49 -1.68
N THR A 836 -18.42 29.88 -2.32
CA THR A 836 -18.19 28.92 -3.42
C THR A 836 -17.41 29.58 -4.57
N ALA A 837 -17.75 30.83 -4.90
CA ALA A 837 -17.04 31.57 -5.95
C ALA A 837 -15.65 32.05 -5.51
N LYS A 838 -15.52 32.51 -4.25
CA LYS A 838 -14.30 33.16 -3.74
C LYS A 838 -13.25 32.19 -3.20
N LEU A 839 -13.66 31.07 -2.61
CA LEU A 839 -12.78 30.09 -1.93
C LEU A 839 -12.73 28.76 -2.69
N ARG A 840 -12.80 28.80 -4.02
CA ARG A 840 -12.50 27.64 -4.88
C ARG A 840 -11.00 27.49 -5.06
N PHE A 841 -10.56 26.26 -5.30
CA PHE A 841 -9.20 26.01 -5.77
C PHE A 841 -9.02 26.56 -7.20
N LEU A 842 -7.91 27.25 -7.43
CA LEU A 842 -7.47 27.69 -8.75
C LEU A 842 -6.63 26.59 -9.43
N PRO A 843 -6.49 26.61 -10.77
CA PRO A 843 -5.62 25.68 -11.47
C PRO A 843 -4.19 25.70 -10.89
N GLY A 844 -3.65 24.51 -10.58
CA GLY A 844 -2.31 24.34 -10.00
C GLY A 844 -2.26 24.40 -8.46
N GLU A 845 -3.35 24.82 -7.80
CA GLU A 845 -3.44 24.75 -6.34
C GLU A 845 -3.82 23.34 -5.87
N ARG A 846 -3.30 22.95 -4.72
CA ARG A 846 -3.53 21.62 -4.13
C ARG A 846 -4.31 21.74 -2.83
N ASP A 847 -5.19 20.79 -2.58
CA ASP A 847 -5.74 20.54 -1.25
C ASP A 847 -4.84 19.56 -0.48
N MET A 848 -5.17 19.39 0.79
CA MET A 848 -4.51 18.52 1.73
C MET A 848 -5.55 17.92 2.69
N VAL A 849 -5.37 16.66 3.05
CA VAL A 849 -6.09 16.00 4.13
C VAL A 849 -5.10 15.71 5.25
N ALA A 850 -5.48 16.07 6.48
CA ALA A 850 -4.79 15.67 7.69
C ALA A 850 -5.77 14.91 8.60
N LEU A 851 -5.42 13.69 8.98
CA LEU A 851 -6.15 12.83 9.90
C LEU A 851 -5.16 12.31 10.95
N THR A 852 -5.53 12.35 12.23
CA THR A 852 -4.69 11.76 13.27
C THR A 852 -5.51 11.13 14.39
N HIS A 853 -4.97 10.07 14.98
CA HIS A 853 -5.44 9.42 16.19
C HIS A 853 -4.34 9.47 17.25
N GLU A 854 -4.72 9.74 18.50
CA GLU A 854 -3.86 9.60 19.67
C GLU A 854 -4.58 8.75 20.73
N ILE A 855 -3.97 7.62 21.10
CA ILE A 855 -4.52 6.66 22.07
C ILE A 855 -3.50 6.48 23.19
N ARG A 856 -3.86 6.84 24.42
CA ARG A 856 -3.05 6.49 25.58
C ARG A 856 -3.52 5.19 26.17
N THR A 857 -2.56 4.41 26.66
CA THR A 857 -2.81 3.12 27.30
C THR A 857 -2.11 3.06 28.64
N THR A 858 -2.56 2.14 29.48
CA THR A 858 -1.85 1.70 30.68
C THR A 858 -1.56 0.21 30.58
N ASP A 859 -0.35 -0.22 30.92
CA ASP A 859 -0.01 -1.64 31.05
C ASP A 859 -0.20 -2.14 32.50
N GLN A 860 -0.21 -3.47 32.68
CA GLN A 860 -0.32 -4.12 33.99
C GLN A 860 0.90 -3.86 34.91
N ARG A 861 1.94 -3.17 34.41
CA ARG A 861 3.19 -2.82 35.12
C ARG A 861 3.32 -1.31 35.39
N SER A 862 2.25 -0.54 35.16
CA SER A 862 2.11 0.90 35.40
C SER A 862 2.84 1.86 34.45
N ALA A 863 3.35 1.41 33.29
CA ALA A 863 3.97 2.31 32.30
C ALA A 863 2.96 2.79 31.25
N ALA A 864 2.65 4.10 31.26
CA ALA A 864 1.76 4.70 30.27
C ALA A 864 2.46 4.85 28.89
N ARG A 865 1.73 4.55 27.82
CA ARG A 865 2.19 4.71 26.43
C ARG A 865 1.20 5.56 25.65
N THR A 866 1.72 6.28 24.66
CA THR A 866 0.92 7.04 23.70
C THR A 866 1.18 6.46 22.31
N TYR A 867 0.11 5.99 21.68
CA TYR A 867 0.08 5.53 20.30
C TYR A 867 -0.47 6.64 19.42
N ARG A 868 0.21 6.91 18.31
CA ARG A 868 -0.23 7.90 17.33
C ARG A 868 -0.32 7.25 15.95
N SER A 869 -1.36 7.57 15.19
CA SER A 869 -1.52 7.13 13.80
C SER A 869 -1.98 8.33 12.98
N THR A 870 -1.18 8.75 12.00
CA THR A 870 -1.35 10.03 11.30
C THR A 870 -1.28 9.85 9.79
N LEU A 871 -2.22 10.45 9.07
CA LEU A 871 -2.24 10.57 7.62
C LEU A 871 -2.18 12.04 7.24
N VAL A 872 -1.20 12.39 6.42
CA VAL A 872 -1.15 13.66 5.69
C VAL A 872 -1.05 13.35 4.20
N ALA A 873 -2.07 13.75 3.43
CA ALA A 873 -2.14 13.48 2.00
C ALA A 873 -2.39 14.77 1.23
N TYR A 874 -1.68 14.96 0.12
CA TYR A 874 -1.83 16.11 -0.76
C TYR A 874 -2.54 15.75 -2.06
N GLY A 875 -3.23 16.74 -2.64
CA GLY A 875 -3.80 16.65 -3.97
C GLY A 875 -2.72 16.43 -5.02
N THR A 876 -3.09 15.72 -6.07
CA THR A 876 -2.28 15.50 -7.27
C THR A 876 -2.74 16.45 -8.37
N GLU A 877 -2.06 16.44 -9.52
CA GLU A 877 -2.51 17.20 -10.70
C GLU A 877 -3.90 16.76 -11.20
N ARG A 878 -4.27 15.49 -10.96
CA ARG A 878 -5.52 14.89 -11.46
C ARG A 878 -6.65 14.93 -10.44
N HIS A 879 -6.36 14.59 -9.18
CA HIS A 879 -7.35 14.42 -8.13
C HIS A 879 -6.94 15.12 -6.84
N SER A 880 -7.90 15.75 -6.18
CA SER A 880 -7.74 16.33 -4.86
C SER A 880 -7.48 15.26 -3.79
N ALA A 881 -6.78 15.60 -2.71
CA ALA A 881 -6.57 14.74 -1.55
C ALA A 881 -7.92 14.25 -1.01
N MET A 882 -8.91 15.14 -0.90
CA MET A 882 -10.27 14.79 -0.46
C MET A 882 -10.94 13.77 -1.38
N ALA A 883 -10.82 13.92 -2.70
CA ALA A 883 -11.38 12.95 -3.64
C ALA A 883 -10.69 11.60 -3.51
N ARG A 884 -9.35 11.59 -3.37
CA ARG A 884 -8.55 10.36 -3.24
C ARG A 884 -8.89 9.61 -1.95
N THR A 885 -8.91 10.30 -0.81
CA THR A 885 -9.17 9.71 0.51
C THR A 885 -10.63 9.34 0.75
N VAL A 886 -11.55 9.70 -0.14
CA VAL A 886 -12.94 9.24 -0.11
C VAL A 886 -13.21 8.18 -1.19
N GLY A 887 -12.80 8.43 -2.43
CA GLY A 887 -13.11 7.58 -3.56
C GLY A 887 -12.35 6.24 -3.55
N ILE A 888 -11.07 6.25 -3.17
CA ILE A 888 -10.24 5.03 -3.16
C ILE A 888 -10.74 4.03 -2.09
N PRO A 889 -11.00 4.41 -0.82
CA PRO A 889 -11.57 3.49 0.16
C PRO A 889 -12.90 2.86 -0.29
N VAL A 890 -13.80 3.68 -0.85
CA VAL A 890 -15.09 3.19 -1.40
C VAL A 890 -14.86 2.15 -2.49
N ALA A 891 -13.94 2.42 -3.42
CA ALA A 891 -13.63 1.50 -4.50
C ALA A 891 -13.01 0.19 -3.98
N LEU A 892 -12.00 0.27 -3.11
CA LEU A 892 -11.35 -0.90 -2.52
C LEU A 892 -12.34 -1.78 -1.75
N ALA A 893 -13.22 -1.16 -0.97
CA ALA A 893 -14.27 -1.87 -0.26
C ALA A 893 -15.29 -2.51 -1.22
N ALA A 894 -15.76 -1.77 -2.22
CA ALA A 894 -16.69 -2.31 -3.23
C ALA A 894 -16.10 -3.48 -4.00
N LEU A 895 -14.82 -3.41 -4.38
CA LEU A 895 -14.10 -4.50 -5.03
C LEU A 895 -13.92 -5.71 -4.09
N SER A 896 -13.64 -5.48 -2.81
CA SER A 896 -13.55 -6.55 -1.81
C SER A 896 -14.89 -7.25 -1.57
N VAL A 897 -16.00 -6.50 -1.58
CA VAL A 897 -17.36 -7.06 -1.57
C VAL A 897 -17.61 -7.86 -2.84
N LEU A 898 -17.26 -7.31 -4.01
CA LEU A 898 -17.45 -7.92 -5.32
C LEU A 898 -16.67 -9.25 -5.47
N ASP A 899 -15.52 -9.37 -4.82
CA ASP A 899 -14.70 -10.57 -4.78
C ASP A 899 -15.10 -11.56 -3.67
N GLY A 900 -16.09 -11.22 -2.84
CA GLY A 900 -16.55 -12.07 -1.75
C GLY A 900 -15.60 -12.14 -0.56
N ARG A 901 -14.67 -11.19 -0.43
CA ARG A 901 -13.73 -11.12 0.72
C ARG A 901 -14.41 -10.65 2.01
N ILE A 902 -15.52 -9.91 1.88
CA ILE A 902 -16.28 -9.39 3.04
C ILE A 902 -17.48 -10.30 3.33
N GLY A 903 -17.41 -11.00 4.47
CA GLY A 903 -18.40 -11.99 4.90
C GLY A 903 -19.59 -11.41 5.69
N VAL A 904 -19.44 -10.23 6.29
CA VAL A 904 -20.50 -9.62 7.12
C VAL A 904 -21.72 -9.19 6.29
N ARG A 905 -22.91 -9.17 6.91
CA ARG A 905 -24.21 -8.85 6.28
C ARG A 905 -25.02 -7.89 7.16
N GLY A 906 -26.10 -7.34 6.61
CA GLY A 906 -26.86 -6.27 7.25
C GLY A 906 -26.23 -4.90 7.00
N VAL A 907 -26.62 -3.93 7.83
CA VAL A 907 -26.04 -2.58 7.82
C VAL A 907 -24.78 -2.58 8.66
N GLN A 908 -23.65 -2.22 8.05
CA GLN A 908 -22.30 -2.31 8.63
C GLN A 908 -21.52 -1.01 8.41
N GLY A 909 -20.64 -0.67 9.35
CA GLY A 909 -19.62 0.37 9.20
C GLY A 909 -18.25 -0.23 8.88
N ALA A 910 -17.20 0.59 8.93
CA ALA A 910 -15.83 0.19 8.60
C ALA A 910 -15.03 -0.39 9.78
N THR A 911 -15.70 -0.98 10.77
CA THR A 911 -15.05 -1.45 12.02
C THR A 911 -14.74 -2.94 12.05
N ASP A 912 -15.18 -3.70 11.05
CA ASP A 912 -14.87 -5.13 10.93
C ASP A 912 -13.51 -5.36 10.26
N GLY A 913 -12.70 -6.30 10.78
CA GLY A 913 -11.36 -6.58 10.27
C GLY A 913 -11.31 -7.08 8.83
N SER A 914 -12.36 -7.76 8.35
CA SER A 914 -12.47 -8.14 6.94
C SER A 914 -12.69 -6.93 6.01
N VAL A 915 -13.11 -5.79 6.56
CA VAL A 915 -13.33 -4.53 5.82
C VAL A 915 -12.10 -3.63 5.94
N TYR A 916 -11.66 -3.30 7.15
CA TYR A 916 -10.63 -2.27 7.31
C TYR A 916 -9.24 -2.74 6.85
N ALA A 917 -8.89 -4.02 7.02
CA ALA A 917 -7.54 -4.50 6.69
C ALA A 917 -7.21 -4.38 5.18
N PRO A 918 -8.03 -4.92 4.26
CA PRO A 918 -7.74 -4.79 2.83
C PRO A 918 -7.88 -3.35 2.32
N VAL A 919 -8.70 -2.51 2.95
CA VAL A 919 -8.82 -1.09 2.59
C VAL A 919 -7.56 -0.32 2.96
N LEU A 920 -7.02 -0.53 4.17
CA LEU A 920 -5.77 0.12 4.60
C LEU A 920 -4.57 -0.37 3.78
N GLU A 921 -4.50 -1.66 3.48
CA GLU A 921 -3.46 -2.22 2.59
C GLU A 921 -3.49 -1.57 1.21
N GLY A 922 -4.67 -1.49 0.57
CA GLY A 922 -4.79 -0.84 -0.73
C GLY A 922 -4.55 0.68 -0.70
N LEU A 923 -4.80 1.35 0.44
CA LEU A 923 -4.47 2.76 0.62
C LEU A 923 -2.96 2.99 0.73
N GLU A 924 -2.23 2.10 1.40
CA GLU A 924 -0.77 2.10 1.44
C GLU A 924 -0.20 1.95 0.03
N GLU A 925 -0.70 0.99 -0.75
CA GLU A 925 -0.31 0.80 -2.17
C GLU A 925 -0.59 2.02 -3.04
N ALA A 926 -1.67 2.76 -2.74
CA ALA A 926 -2.04 4.00 -3.42
C ALA A 926 -1.27 5.25 -2.93
N GLY A 927 -0.33 5.07 -1.99
CA GLY A 927 0.48 6.15 -1.40
C GLY A 927 -0.30 7.08 -0.46
N ILE A 928 -1.29 6.54 0.27
CA ILE A 928 -2.16 7.25 1.23
C ILE A 928 -2.15 6.47 2.57
N GLY A 929 -0.96 6.04 2.97
CA GLY A 929 -0.73 5.25 4.19
C GLY A 929 -0.85 6.05 5.48
N MET A 930 -1.17 5.35 6.57
CA MET A 930 -1.08 5.90 7.93
C MET A 930 0.34 5.72 8.46
N VAL A 931 0.93 6.77 9.03
CA VAL A 931 2.22 6.71 9.74
C VAL A 931 1.97 6.53 11.23
N GLU A 932 2.47 5.44 11.79
CA GLU A 932 2.29 5.09 13.21
C GLU A 932 3.54 5.35 14.06
N SER A 933 3.35 5.82 15.29
CA SER A 933 4.42 5.97 16.28
C SER A 933 3.95 5.57 17.69
N VAL A 934 4.88 5.11 18.51
CA VAL A 934 4.61 4.74 19.92
C VAL A 934 5.65 5.37 20.82
N GLU A 935 5.20 6.10 21.82
CA GLU A 935 6.06 6.81 22.77
C GLU A 935 5.74 6.39 24.21
N ARG A 936 6.78 6.24 25.05
CA ARG A 936 6.60 6.08 26.50
C ARG A 936 6.45 7.46 27.11
N VAL A 937 5.43 7.69 27.92
CA VAL A 937 5.20 8.99 28.57
C VAL A 937 6.37 9.29 29.52
N PRO A 938 7.23 10.29 29.27
CA PRO A 938 8.29 10.68 30.20
C PRO A 938 7.70 11.44 31.39
N GLU A 939 8.40 11.49 32.53
CA GLU A 939 8.02 12.33 33.71
C GLU A 939 8.11 13.86 33.45
N GLY A 940 8.36 14.29 32.22
CA GLY A 940 8.26 15.67 31.77
C GLY A 940 7.58 15.66 30.40
N GLY A 941 6.38 16.21 30.35
CA GLY A 941 5.41 15.99 29.27
C GLY A 941 5.88 16.33 27.85
N ASP A 942 5.25 15.66 26.88
CA ASP A 942 5.53 15.77 25.44
C ASP A 942 4.90 17.05 24.83
N GLU A 943 5.73 17.93 24.25
CA GLU A 943 5.28 19.13 23.53
C GLU A 943 4.36 18.84 22.33
N TYR A 944 4.29 17.58 21.88
CA TYR A 944 3.49 17.14 20.73
C TYR A 944 2.31 16.25 21.12
N SER A 945 2.09 16.03 22.41
CA SER A 945 0.93 15.28 22.90
C SER A 945 -0.31 16.16 22.84
N ILE A 946 -1.30 15.72 22.05
CA ILE A 946 -2.56 16.43 21.83
C ILE A 946 -3.30 16.54 23.17
N LEU A 947 -3.34 15.44 23.94
CA LEU A 947 -4.02 15.40 25.22
C LEU A 947 -3.35 16.33 26.26
N GLU A 948 -2.01 16.39 26.32
CA GLU A 948 -1.33 17.32 27.24
C GLU A 948 -1.61 18.79 26.92
N THR A 949 -1.65 19.12 25.62
CA THR A 949 -1.99 20.47 25.16
C THR A 949 -3.37 20.87 25.66
N PHE A 950 -4.32 19.93 25.67
CA PHE A 950 -5.69 20.16 26.13
C PHE A 950 -5.81 20.22 27.65
N GLU A 951 -5.17 19.30 28.36
CA GLU A 951 -5.17 19.24 29.83
C GLU A 951 -4.55 20.51 30.45
N ARG A 952 -3.42 20.99 29.93
CA ARG A 952 -2.79 22.25 30.38
C ARG A 952 -3.74 23.44 30.23
N ARG A 953 -4.52 23.51 29.15
CA ARG A 953 -5.48 24.59 28.92
C ARG A 953 -6.68 24.51 29.84
N GLN A 954 -7.24 23.32 30.06
CA GLN A 954 -8.35 23.15 31.02
C GLN A 954 -7.92 23.54 32.43
N ARG A 955 -6.69 23.17 32.83
CA ARG A 955 -6.10 23.61 34.09
C ARG A 955 -5.99 25.14 34.16
N SER A 956 -5.44 25.80 33.13
CA SER A 956 -5.35 27.27 33.08
C SER A 956 -6.72 27.95 33.08
N ARG A 957 -7.76 27.37 32.45
CA ARG A 957 -9.13 27.91 32.50
C ARG A 957 -9.75 27.77 33.89
N ARG A 958 -9.59 26.61 34.55
CA ARG A 958 -10.04 26.40 35.94
C ARG A 958 -9.34 27.35 36.91
N GLU A 959 -8.04 27.56 36.75
CA GLU A 959 -7.25 28.52 37.54
C GLU A 959 -7.63 29.99 37.32
N ARG A 960 -8.22 30.35 36.17
CA ARG A 960 -8.73 31.71 35.91
C ARG A 960 -10.17 31.92 36.39
N GLN A 961 -10.92 30.84 36.59
CA GLN A 961 -12.32 30.86 37.06
C GLN A 961 -12.43 30.69 38.58
N ALA A 962 -11.43 30.09 39.23
CA ALA A 962 -11.21 30.10 40.67
C ALA A 962 -10.54 31.42 41.10
#